data_AF-A0AAN5Q2H5-F1
#
_entry.id   AF-A0AAN5Q2H5-F1
#
_cell.length_a   1.000
_cell.length_b   1.000
_cell.length_c   1.000
_cell.angle_alpha   90.00
_cell.angle_beta   90.00
_cell.angle_gamma   90.00
#
_symmetry.space_group_name_H-M   'P 1'
#
loop_
_entity.id
_entity.type
_entity.pdbx_description
1 polymer ?
#
loop_
_entity_poly.entity_id
_entity_poly.type
_entity_poly.pdbx_seq_one_letter_code
_entity_poly.pdbx_strand_id
1 'polypeptide(L)'
;MPDFETTDGQTQVIIPLRVTPHTHKAMPTITGSIFSHEAGTVFYGNYNMEYLLPGGDRLRLIANHNKKTVQLMLFTHNPELLKILPGNRPSSLVADVINHINRYKVQAESYKKPLSHEQEEKINLANACIRSLSHLLKKERQLKPHDHAGQEELRRKIISIIEHCQNDNRMIANNPVVSEGSFGYMLYDAHKTAQHYRFNRVFSVSRQDQMDFTKVTKTQLGKPITPCFVWDSEIHIGHSSSELDDALRVICQQYQLCPAPALNNIPANRFAKLERFISKLWHDGHDWINYLAITTKPSHKTEIQKRSDGVSITKITPYYKLKGLSQRGYNSLAAMVNHLVENSAQQTEVNSIKEAKRLLSHLPNGNWVIVPQKNTILLRLENKLIHLKYFIHDQLFYPLPDGEDLYILSQISKRHLYLPERISLRFKAFISRIPDFFKGFYKSMSQFIIHDLHEEFFNHVHATHAPKQHLSEKDQRPKSKKIKRTSLHEALQNQGLLANGQTLEEFISDQINNSPYVIARANHPPTAHTYENPLHRALGVVRHLAGFFIDTSERNPMIGTLAMAAYVYGAGAVLAPNVLADILKKLHLSGLIYGIEPVQKLAHLMNHGKTSEAISASVTLWQGMVVSGNLDKFFVDAVSVLKEDPAEIAIIVSLALSLGYGLTKAIPSLQHEMGDFPYTNYAALGGKGGAAIYDTIMHPGDDWFLGTCKWFCKNIINIGKLLVAPFFEGFYYGFFDGFINGWKKSGQLIKQLGKQTLAASVDLILAILTIPLLEASSLLIHVPFRGITNFFRKLLSVLGNFRVIGKLLIDIAERPSTNNFISEFTLSPLYGFTSPFGHFSDNPVTNIGINGIRLLFLPPLQLIKNILILPLIDILSLTVRVNLSIINPISRLLAYSTGTILYHFGQIWDHSAGVLFSTSAYGVTILCNHIDSKAGELKQYLLSLIEINRGKIYQWAFHDEDILTHKIVQDNQYYFDDPRRCELIPHSDSHCLLRNLLLGERSSTNKIKDNPKSQQLHFPSLFHGTTQTPDTMPQEHTLTI
;
A
#
# COMPACT_ATOMS: atom_id res chain seq x y z
N MET A 1 29.19 4.36 13.98
CA MET A 1 28.47 5.63 14.22
C MET A 1 28.20 6.27 12.87
N PRO A 2 27.06 6.94 12.66
CA PRO A 2 26.84 7.72 11.43
C PRO A 2 27.88 8.84 11.35
N ASP A 3 28.48 9.02 10.18
CA ASP A 3 29.38 10.15 9.94
C ASP A 3 28.53 11.43 9.82
N PHE A 4 28.96 12.47 10.52
CA PHE A 4 28.34 13.79 10.46
C PHE A 4 29.24 14.76 9.71
N GLU A 5 28.64 15.61 8.88
CA GLU A 5 29.32 16.73 8.25
C GLU A 5 28.62 18.02 8.68
N THR A 6 29.35 18.94 9.28
CA THR A 6 28.83 20.27 9.60
C THR A 6 29.22 21.21 8.47
N THR A 7 28.24 21.65 7.67
CA THR A 7 28.43 22.64 6.60
C THR A 7 27.48 23.81 6.84
N ASP A 8 27.96 25.05 6.69
CA ASP A 8 27.18 26.29 6.87
C ASP A 8 26.40 26.38 8.21
N GLY A 9 26.98 25.85 9.30
CA GLY A 9 26.35 25.83 10.62
C GLY A 9 25.24 24.77 10.79
N GLN A 10 25.00 23.92 9.81
CA GLN A 10 24.06 22.80 9.87
C GLN A 10 24.81 21.45 9.95
N THR A 11 24.58 20.69 11.02
CA THR A 11 25.08 19.31 11.14
C THR A 11 24.18 18.37 10.35
N GLN A 12 24.73 17.70 9.34
CA GLN A 12 24.00 16.75 8.50
C GLN A 12 24.55 15.32 8.64
N VAL A 13 23.67 14.33 8.54
CA VAL A 13 24.00 12.90 8.51
C VAL A 13 24.47 12.53 7.09
N ILE A 14 25.63 11.90 6.97
CA ILE A 14 26.09 11.38 5.69
C ILE A 14 25.37 10.07 5.38
N ILE A 15 24.70 9.99 4.23
CA ILE A 15 24.19 8.74 3.67
C ILE A 15 25.22 8.25 2.64
N PRO A 16 25.98 7.18 2.97
CA PRO A 16 26.93 6.61 2.04
C PRO A 16 26.18 5.88 0.93
N LEU A 17 26.37 6.33 -0.29
CA LEU A 17 25.95 5.67 -1.51
C LEU A 17 27.19 5.31 -2.31
N ARG A 18 27.08 4.26 -3.09
CA ARG A 18 28.13 3.92 -4.04
C ARG A 18 28.11 4.85 -5.25
N VAL A 19 26.93 5.01 -5.84
CA VAL A 19 26.67 5.96 -6.92
C VAL A 19 25.56 6.91 -6.49
N THR A 20 25.84 8.21 -6.49
CA THR A 20 24.84 9.24 -6.20
C THR A 20 23.93 9.45 -7.42
N PRO A 21 22.64 9.81 -7.20
CA PRO A 21 21.70 10.04 -8.29
C PRO A 21 22.21 11.05 -9.33
N HIS A 22 21.90 10.82 -10.60
CA HIS A 22 22.22 11.72 -11.71
C HIS A 22 21.68 13.13 -11.47
N THR A 23 20.45 13.23 -10.98
CA THR A 23 19.91 14.49 -10.44
C THR A 23 19.22 14.24 -9.12
N HIS A 24 19.35 15.19 -8.19
CA HIS A 24 18.58 15.20 -6.96
C HIS A 24 18.22 16.65 -6.61
N LYS A 25 16.95 16.90 -6.28
CA LYS A 25 16.43 18.24 -6.01
C LYS A 25 15.46 18.18 -4.84
N ALA A 26 15.72 18.99 -3.82
CA ALA A 26 14.76 19.25 -2.75
C ALA A 26 13.75 20.29 -3.23
N MET A 27 12.49 19.93 -3.28
CA MET A 27 11.42 20.89 -3.55
C MET A 27 10.87 21.47 -2.25
N PRO A 28 10.49 22.76 -2.22
CA PRO A 28 9.87 23.35 -1.05
C PRO A 28 8.56 22.63 -0.71
N THR A 29 8.29 22.52 0.58
CA THR A 29 6.99 22.07 1.07
C THR A 29 6.03 23.24 1.06
N ILE A 30 4.96 23.15 0.28
CA ILE A 30 3.89 24.13 0.28
C ILE A 30 2.76 23.58 1.13
N THR A 31 2.44 24.28 2.21
CA THR A 31 1.36 23.94 3.15
C THR A 31 0.33 25.05 3.22
N GLY A 32 -0.94 24.72 3.44
CA GLY A 32 -1.93 25.75 3.70
C GLY A 32 -1.69 26.39 5.07
N SER A 33 -1.85 27.71 5.13
CA SER A 33 -1.74 28.45 6.38
C SER A 33 -2.86 28.04 7.34
N ILE A 34 -2.63 28.21 8.64
CA ILE A 34 -3.57 27.86 9.72
C ILE A 34 -4.95 28.53 9.55
N PHE A 35 -5.02 29.64 8.81
CA PHE A 35 -6.23 30.44 8.60
C PHE A 35 -6.90 30.21 7.23
N SER A 36 -6.35 29.31 6.40
CA SER A 36 -6.92 28.96 5.08
C SER A 36 -7.84 27.73 5.19
N HIS A 37 -8.73 27.53 4.19
CA HIS A 37 -9.51 26.28 3.97
C HIS A 37 -8.65 25.04 3.69
N GLU A 38 -7.35 25.22 3.79
CA GLU A 38 -6.30 24.38 3.26
C GLU A 38 -5.23 24.15 4.36
N ALA A 39 -5.51 24.64 5.58
CA ALA A 39 -4.66 24.61 6.76
C ALA A 39 -4.11 23.22 7.07
N GLY A 40 -2.79 23.12 7.18
CA GLY A 40 -2.11 21.86 7.55
C GLY A 40 -2.08 20.80 6.46
N THR A 41 -2.70 21.05 5.29
CA THR A 41 -2.57 20.16 4.14
C THR A 41 -1.29 20.48 3.38
N VAL A 42 -0.54 19.45 3.01
CA VAL A 42 0.65 19.56 2.15
C VAL A 42 0.18 19.58 0.70
N PHE A 43 0.19 20.75 0.07
CA PHE A 43 -0.06 20.89 -1.36
C PHE A 43 1.06 20.28 -2.17
N TYR A 44 2.30 20.61 -1.84
CA TYR A 44 3.46 20.21 -2.61
C TYR A 44 4.65 19.98 -1.68
N GLY A 45 5.58 19.11 -2.02
CA GLY A 45 6.76 18.85 -1.19
C GLY A 45 7.31 17.45 -1.38
N ASN A 46 8.39 17.35 -2.13
CA ASN A 46 9.11 16.10 -2.35
C ASN A 46 10.61 16.33 -2.46
N TYR A 47 11.35 15.27 -2.18
CA TYR A 47 12.74 15.16 -2.51
C TYR A 47 12.89 14.16 -3.66
N ASN A 48 13.24 14.67 -4.84
CA ASN A 48 13.34 13.89 -6.06
C ASN A 48 14.78 13.46 -6.30
N MET A 49 14.95 12.19 -6.65
CA MET A 49 16.24 11.57 -7.00
C MET A 49 16.06 10.76 -8.27
N GLU A 50 16.92 10.93 -9.27
CA GLU A 50 16.78 10.27 -10.57
C GLU A 50 18.07 9.56 -10.97
N TYR A 51 17.93 8.30 -11.41
CA TYR A 51 18.99 7.51 -12.02
C TYR A 51 18.72 7.30 -13.51
N LEU A 52 19.78 7.36 -14.30
CA LEU A 52 19.80 6.91 -15.68
C LEU A 52 20.08 5.41 -15.72
N LEU A 53 19.32 4.70 -16.55
CA LEU A 53 19.39 3.26 -16.76
C LEU A 53 19.76 2.92 -18.21
N PRO A 54 20.25 1.69 -18.49
CA PRO A 54 20.56 1.26 -19.84
C PRO A 54 19.37 1.41 -20.79
N GLY A 55 19.64 1.75 -22.06
CA GLY A 55 18.61 1.91 -23.08
C GLY A 55 17.90 3.26 -23.09
N GLY A 56 18.38 4.26 -22.33
CA GLY A 56 17.76 5.59 -22.22
C GLY A 56 16.60 5.63 -21.21
N ASP A 57 16.39 4.54 -20.49
CA ASP A 57 15.39 4.41 -19.42
C ASP A 57 15.82 5.21 -18.18
N ARG A 58 14.84 5.58 -17.33
CA ARG A 58 15.10 6.38 -16.11
C ARG A 58 14.31 5.86 -14.94
N LEU A 59 14.92 5.88 -13.76
CA LEU A 59 14.26 5.56 -12.50
C LEU A 59 14.28 6.78 -11.59
N ARG A 60 13.09 7.30 -11.27
CA ARG A 60 12.90 8.42 -10.37
C ARG A 60 12.34 7.92 -9.03
N LEU A 61 13.05 8.22 -7.95
CA LEU A 61 12.67 7.97 -6.58
C LEU A 61 12.20 9.29 -5.97
N ILE A 62 10.95 9.31 -5.50
CA ILE A 62 10.29 10.50 -4.98
C ILE A 62 9.99 10.27 -3.50
N ALA A 63 10.75 10.94 -2.63
CA ALA A 63 10.46 10.97 -1.20
C ALA A 63 9.49 12.13 -0.92
N ASN A 64 8.20 11.83 -1.02
CA ASN A 64 7.13 12.78 -0.72
C ASN A 64 7.10 13.08 0.80
N HIS A 65 7.00 14.35 1.20
CA HIS A 65 7.02 14.74 2.61
C HIS A 65 5.77 14.27 3.38
N ASN A 66 4.68 13.96 2.69
CA ASN A 66 3.42 13.52 3.28
C ASN A 66 3.19 12.00 3.21
N LYS A 67 4.03 11.22 2.51
CA LYS A 67 3.83 9.78 2.32
C LYS A 67 4.90 8.95 3.04
N LYS A 68 4.51 7.76 3.49
CA LYS A 68 5.35 6.84 4.28
C LYS A 68 6.44 6.19 3.43
N THR A 69 6.10 5.77 2.22
CA THR A 69 7.00 5.10 1.28
C THR A 69 7.45 6.04 0.18
N VAL A 70 8.67 5.80 -0.32
CA VAL A 70 9.15 6.40 -1.55
C VAL A 70 8.27 5.93 -2.70
N GLN A 71 7.89 6.85 -3.58
CA GLN A 71 7.24 6.55 -4.84
C GLN A 71 8.32 6.30 -5.90
N LEU A 72 8.19 5.20 -6.65
CA LEU A 72 9.04 4.90 -7.80
C LEU A 72 8.29 5.24 -9.07
N MET A 73 8.92 6.03 -9.92
CA MET A 73 8.48 6.25 -11.29
C MET A 73 9.54 5.69 -12.23
N LEU A 74 9.17 4.64 -12.97
CA LEU A 74 10.02 4.02 -13.96
C LEU A 74 9.60 4.48 -15.35
N PHE A 75 10.51 5.12 -16.06
CA PHE A 75 10.38 5.52 -17.46
C PHE A 75 11.11 4.46 -18.30
N THR A 76 10.36 3.63 -19.02
CA THR A 76 10.92 2.51 -19.79
C THR A 76 10.39 2.43 -21.20
N HIS A 77 11.26 2.08 -22.13
CA HIS A 77 10.87 1.75 -23.51
C HIS A 77 10.54 0.26 -23.69
N ASN A 78 10.74 -0.58 -22.66
CA ASN A 78 10.46 -2.01 -22.71
C ASN A 78 9.05 -2.35 -22.17
N PRO A 79 8.06 -2.66 -23.04
CA PRO A 79 6.70 -2.98 -22.60
C PRO A 79 6.59 -4.32 -21.87
N GLU A 80 7.52 -5.26 -22.05
CA GLU A 80 7.47 -6.57 -21.36
C GLU A 80 7.77 -6.44 -19.86
N LEU A 81 8.56 -5.44 -19.47
CA LEU A 81 8.86 -5.15 -18.07
C LEU A 81 7.59 -4.82 -17.26
N LEU A 82 6.63 -4.12 -17.88
CA LEU A 82 5.37 -3.72 -17.26
C LEU A 82 4.50 -4.91 -16.83
N LYS A 83 4.62 -6.06 -17.51
CA LYS A 83 3.90 -7.29 -17.16
C LYS A 83 4.49 -7.99 -15.94
N ILE A 84 5.76 -7.74 -15.64
CA ILE A 84 6.51 -8.39 -14.54
C ILE A 84 6.46 -7.54 -13.27
N LEU A 85 6.39 -6.22 -13.42
CA LEU A 85 6.30 -5.29 -12.29
C LEU A 85 5.07 -5.60 -11.41
N PRO A 86 5.22 -5.47 -10.08
CA PRO A 86 4.14 -5.74 -9.15
C PRO A 86 3.03 -4.67 -9.26
N GLY A 87 1.80 -5.08 -8.99
CA GLY A 87 0.66 -4.18 -8.87
C GLY A 87 -0.65 -4.85 -9.25
N ASN A 88 -1.74 -4.46 -8.59
CA ASN A 88 -3.05 -5.06 -8.82
C ASN A 88 -3.56 -4.75 -10.23
N ARG A 89 -4.22 -5.73 -10.84
CA ARG A 89 -4.78 -5.63 -12.21
C ARG A 89 -6.30 -5.80 -12.16
N PRO A 90 -7.02 -4.83 -11.57
CA PRO A 90 -8.44 -4.99 -11.25
C PRO A 90 -9.32 -5.23 -12.48
N SER A 91 -8.86 -4.87 -13.67
CA SER A 91 -9.59 -4.95 -14.93
C SER A 91 -9.40 -6.28 -15.67
N SER A 92 -8.52 -7.17 -15.19
CA SER A 92 -8.32 -8.52 -15.75
C SER A 92 -8.13 -9.55 -14.65
N LEU A 93 -9.00 -10.55 -14.63
CA LEU A 93 -8.92 -11.66 -13.70
C LEU A 93 -7.64 -12.47 -13.90
N VAL A 94 -7.35 -12.87 -15.15
CA VAL A 94 -6.20 -13.75 -15.44
C VAL A 94 -4.90 -13.04 -15.12
N ALA A 95 -4.75 -11.77 -15.52
CA ALA A 95 -3.52 -11.03 -15.30
C ALA A 95 -3.29 -10.77 -13.81
N ASP A 96 -4.34 -10.51 -13.01
CA ASP A 96 -4.22 -10.28 -11.58
C ASP A 96 -3.80 -11.54 -10.81
N VAL A 97 -4.37 -12.69 -11.16
CA VAL A 97 -3.97 -14.00 -10.61
C VAL A 97 -2.50 -14.31 -10.96
N ILE A 98 -2.06 -14.05 -12.21
CA ILE A 98 -0.65 -14.20 -12.60
C ILE A 98 0.25 -13.29 -11.76
N ASN A 99 -0.17 -12.05 -11.47
CA ASN A 99 0.60 -11.12 -10.65
C ASN A 99 0.83 -11.67 -9.23
N HIS A 100 -0.22 -12.19 -8.58
CA HIS A 100 -0.11 -12.81 -7.25
C HIS A 100 0.89 -13.97 -7.22
N ILE A 101 0.88 -14.84 -8.23
CA ILE A 101 1.80 -15.99 -8.31
C ILE A 101 3.22 -15.55 -8.68
N ASN A 102 3.37 -14.59 -9.59
CA ASN A 102 4.66 -14.03 -9.99
C ASN A 102 5.40 -13.38 -8.81
N ARG A 103 4.65 -12.81 -7.85
CA ARG A 103 5.22 -12.27 -6.61
C ARG A 103 6.01 -13.31 -5.82
N TYR A 104 5.53 -14.56 -5.74
CA TYR A 104 6.28 -15.64 -5.11
C TYR A 104 7.60 -15.91 -5.84
N LYS A 105 7.59 -15.95 -7.18
CA LYS A 105 8.79 -16.16 -8.00
C LYS A 105 9.83 -15.07 -7.73
N VAL A 106 9.43 -13.80 -7.76
CA VAL A 106 10.32 -12.65 -7.47
C VAL A 106 10.98 -12.79 -6.10
N GLN A 107 10.22 -13.19 -5.08
CA GLN A 107 10.76 -13.39 -3.73
C GLN A 107 11.64 -14.63 -3.60
N ALA A 108 11.29 -15.72 -4.30
CA ALA A 108 12.02 -16.99 -4.25
C ALA A 108 13.41 -16.87 -4.90
N GLU A 109 13.54 -16.07 -5.95
CA GLU A 109 14.84 -15.76 -6.57
C GLU A 109 15.81 -15.05 -5.61
N SER A 110 15.27 -14.37 -4.59
CA SER A 110 16.02 -13.66 -3.54
C SER A 110 16.34 -14.53 -2.31
N TYR A 111 15.99 -15.82 -2.29
CA TYR A 111 16.34 -16.71 -1.18
C TYR A 111 17.85 -16.96 -1.09
N LYS A 112 18.32 -17.25 0.13
CA LYS A 112 19.72 -17.60 0.39
C LYS A 112 20.08 -18.89 -0.37
N LYS A 113 21.15 -18.85 -1.17
CA LYS A 113 21.63 -19.98 -1.99
C LYS A 113 22.62 -20.87 -1.21
N PRO A 114 22.74 -22.18 -1.53
CA PRO A 114 21.94 -22.93 -2.52
C PRO A 114 20.48 -23.12 -2.07
N LEU A 115 19.57 -23.23 -3.04
CA LEU A 115 18.17 -23.54 -2.77
C LEU A 115 18.04 -25.01 -2.33
N SER A 116 17.06 -25.31 -1.49
CA SER A 116 16.71 -26.71 -1.21
C SER A 116 15.94 -27.31 -2.38
N HIS A 117 15.94 -28.64 -2.49
CA HIS A 117 15.21 -29.34 -3.54
C HIS A 117 13.72 -28.96 -3.58
N GLU A 118 13.08 -28.87 -2.41
CA GLU A 118 11.67 -28.50 -2.29
C GLU A 118 11.40 -27.04 -2.66
N GLN A 119 12.40 -26.16 -2.52
CA GLN A 119 12.28 -24.78 -3.00
C GLN A 119 12.33 -24.71 -4.53
N GLU A 120 13.19 -25.51 -5.17
CA GLU A 120 13.26 -25.61 -6.63
C GLU A 120 11.96 -26.19 -7.21
N GLU A 121 11.42 -27.24 -6.59
CA GLU A 121 10.12 -27.82 -6.98
C GLU A 121 8.99 -26.79 -6.92
N LYS A 122 8.91 -25.98 -5.84
CA LYS A 122 7.89 -24.92 -5.73
C LYS A 122 8.05 -23.83 -6.77
N ILE A 123 9.28 -23.44 -7.13
CA ILE A 123 9.53 -22.49 -8.21
C ILE A 123 9.07 -23.07 -9.55
N ASN A 124 9.38 -24.34 -9.82
CA ASN A 124 8.94 -25.03 -11.03
C ASN A 124 7.41 -25.10 -11.11
N LEU A 125 6.75 -25.37 -9.98
CA LEU A 125 5.31 -25.42 -9.88
C LEU A 125 4.65 -24.04 -10.14
N ALA A 126 5.22 -22.98 -9.56
CA ALA A 126 4.78 -21.61 -9.83
C ALA A 126 4.92 -21.25 -11.33
N ASN A 127 6.04 -21.62 -11.95
CA ASN A 127 6.26 -21.41 -13.38
C ASN A 127 5.26 -22.18 -14.26
N ALA A 128 4.96 -23.44 -13.92
CA ALA A 128 3.96 -24.24 -14.61
C ALA A 128 2.56 -23.61 -14.50
N CYS A 129 2.19 -23.15 -13.30
CA CYS A 129 0.92 -22.47 -13.06
C CYS A 129 0.79 -21.17 -13.88
N ILE A 130 1.82 -20.31 -13.88
CA ILE A 130 1.85 -19.08 -14.68
C ILE A 130 1.70 -19.37 -16.18
N ARG A 131 2.37 -20.42 -16.69
CA ARG A 131 2.26 -20.83 -18.10
C ARG A 131 0.82 -21.24 -18.45
N SER A 132 0.21 -22.10 -17.62
CA SER A 132 -1.19 -22.53 -17.80
C SER A 132 -2.17 -21.35 -17.80
N LEU A 133 -2.00 -20.40 -16.87
CA LEU A 133 -2.83 -19.18 -16.80
C LEU A 133 -2.60 -18.26 -18.00
N SER A 134 -1.36 -18.13 -18.48
CA SER A 134 -1.01 -17.25 -19.60
C SER A 134 -1.75 -17.61 -20.89
N HIS A 135 -2.06 -18.90 -21.11
CA HIS A 135 -2.88 -19.34 -22.24
C HIS A 135 -4.32 -18.80 -22.20
N LEU A 136 -4.84 -18.48 -21.01
CA LEU A 136 -6.20 -17.96 -20.83
C LEU A 136 -6.32 -16.45 -21.10
N LEU A 137 -5.22 -15.70 -21.12
CA LEU A 137 -5.23 -14.24 -21.38
C LEU A 137 -5.90 -13.89 -22.71
N LYS A 138 -5.66 -14.70 -23.76
CA LYS A 138 -6.30 -14.50 -25.07
C LYS A 138 -7.79 -14.83 -25.02
N LYS A 139 -8.18 -15.88 -24.28
CA LYS A 139 -9.59 -16.27 -24.12
C LYS A 139 -10.39 -15.19 -23.39
N GLU A 140 -9.82 -14.62 -22.32
CA GLU A 140 -10.45 -13.53 -21.57
C GLU A 140 -10.76 -12.31 -22.46
N ARG A 141 -9.83 -11.91 -23.33
CA ARG A 141 -10.03 -10.79 -24.28
C ARG A 141 -11.14 -11.05 -25.32
N GLN A 142 -11.50 -12.31 -25.57
CA GLN A 142 -12.54 -12.67 -26.52
C GLN A 142 -13.94 -12.70 -25.88
N LEU A 143 -14.02 -12.66 -24.55
CA LEU A 143 -15.30 -12.67 -23.84
C LEU A 143 -16.00 -11.33 -23.99
N LYS A 144 -17.30 -11.39 -24.31
CA LYS A 144 -18.16 -10.21 -24.33
C LYS A 144 -18.58 -9.85 -22.90
N PRO A 145 -18.86 -8.57 -22.62
CA PRO A 145 -19.33 -8.13 -21.29
C PRO A 145 -20.63 -8.83 -20.83
N HIS A 146 -21.48 -9.21 -21.79
CA HIS A 146 -22.76 -9.86 -21.54
C HIS A 146 -22.71 -11.39 -21.58
N ASP A 147 -21.54 -11.97 -21.88
CA ASP A 147 -21.35 -13.42 -21.86
C ASP A 147 -21.06 -13.91 -20.43
N HIS A 148 -22.07 -13.81 -19.57
CA HIS A 148 -21.98 -14.19 -18.16
C HIS A 148 -21.57 -15.67 -17.99
N ALA A 149 -22.05 -16.54 -18.88
CA ALA A 149 -21.72 -17.96 -18.85
C ALA A 149 -20.23 -18.22 -19.20
N GLY A 150 -19.71 -17.57 -20.25
CA GLY A 150 -18.31 -17.66 -20.64
C GLY A 150 -17.37 -17.07 -19.58
N GLN A 151 -17.78 -15.99 -18.92
CA GLN A 151 -17.05 -15.37 -17.79
C GLN A 151 -16.94 -16.32 -16.59
N GLU A 152 -18.05 -16.95 -16.18
CA GLU A 152 -18.02 -17.92 -15.09
C GLU A 152 -17.29 -19.23 -15.46
N GLU A 153 -17.34 -19.66 -16.72
CA GLU A 153 -16.51 -20.78 -17.20
C GLU A 153 -15.01 -20.45 -17.11
N LEU A 154 -14.62 -19.22 -17.46
CA LEU A 154 -13.25 -18.75 -17.31
C LEU A 154 -12.84 -18.75 -15.82
N ARG A 155 -13.67 -18.20 -14.93
CA ARG A 155 -13.40 -18.19 -13.47
C ARG A 155 -13.17 -19.60 -12.94
N ARG A 156 -14.04 -20.56 -13.30
CA ARG A 156 -13.90 -21.97 -12.91
C ARG A 156 -12.60 -22.60 -13.39
N LYS A 157 -12.22 -22.35 -14.64
CA LYS A 157 -10.95 -22.85 -15.21
C LYS A 157 -9.74 -22.29 -14.46
N ILE A 158 -9.76 -21.01 -14.12
CA ILE A 158 -8.68 -20.37 -13.36
C ILE A 158 -8.59 -20.96 -11.95
N ILE A 159 -9.73 -21.06 -11.25
CA ILE A 159 -9.79 -21.65 -9.91
C ILE A 159 -9.26 -23.09 -9.91
N SER A 160 -9.65 -23.91 -10.89
CA SER A 160 -9.17 -25.29 -11.04
C SER A 160 -7.64 -25.37 -11.23
N ILE A 161 -7.05 -24.47 -12.03
CA ILE A 161 -5.58 -24.40 -12.22
C ILE A 161 -4.89 -24.03 -10.89
N ILE A 162 -5.46 -23.09 -10.13
CA ILE A 162 -4.91 -22.69 -8.82
C ILE A 162 -5.06 -23.83 -7.81
N GLU A 163 -6.20 -24.53 -7.76
CA GLU A 163 -6.44 -25.67 -6.87
C GLU A 163 -5.49 -26.83 -7.17
N HIS A 164 -5.25 -27.15 -8.44
CA HIS A 164 -4.26 -28.16 -8.82
C HIS A 164 -2.86 -27.80 -8.31
N CYS A 165 -2.47 -26.54 -8.49
CA CYS A 165 -1.21 -25.98 -8.00
C CYS A 165 -1.11 -26.01 -6.45
N GLN A 166 -2.21 -25.70 -5.74
CA GLN A 166 -2.29 -25.83 -4.28
C GLN A 166 -2.13 -27.28 -3.82
N ASN A 167 -2.80 -28.21 -4.50
CA ASN A 167 -2.76 -29.63 -4.19
C ASN A 167 -1.35 -30.20 -4.34
N ASP A 168 -0.62 -29.82 -5.39
CA ASP A 168 0.76 -30.26 -5.60
C ASP A 168 1.73 -29.60 -4.61
N ASN A 169 1.56 -28.31 -4.29
CA ASN A 169 2.34 -27.66 -3.22
C ASN A 169 2.09 -28.34 -1.86
N ARG A 170 0.86 -28.82 -1.63
CA ARG A 170 0.52 -29.61 -0.45
C ARG A 170 1.28 -30.93 -0.47
N MET A 171 1.39 -31.62 -1.61
CA MET A 171 2.20 -32.85 -1.72
C MET A 171 3.68 -32.61 -1.35
N ILE A 172 4.27 -31.50 -1.80
CA ILE A 172 5.65 -31.12 -1.42
C ILE A 172 5.77 -30.94 0.10
N ALA A 173 4.73 -30.39 0.75
CA ALA A 173 4.65 -30.24 2.21
C ALA A 173 4.37 -31.56 2.97
N ASN A 174 4.43 -32.73 2.33
CA ASN A 174 4.46 -34.03 3.00
C ASN A 174 5.82 -34.34 3.61
N ASN A 175 6.86 -33.55 3.34
CA ASN A 175 8.10 -33.57 4.11
C ASN A 175 7.84 -32.91 5.49
N PRO A 176 8.18 -33.55 6.63
CA PRO A 176 7.83 -33.04 7.96
C PRO A 176 8.48 -31.69 8.31
N VAL A 177 9.56 -31.32 7.62
CA VAL A 177 10.30 -30.06 7.85
C VAL A 177 9.83 -28.94 6.91
N VAL A 178 9.06 -29.27 5.87
CA VAL A 178 8.61 -28.32 4.85
C VAL A 178 7.14 -27.98 5.05
N SER A 179 6.85 -26.68 5.06
CA SER A 179 5.47 -26.18 5.07
C SER A 179 5.04 -25.73 3.68
N GLU A 180 3.74 -25.59 3.44
CA GLU A 180 3.19 -24.95 2.23
C GLU A 180 3.74 -23.52 2.03
N GLY A 181 4.03 -22.83 3.13
CA GLY A 181 4.87 -21.63 3.19
C GLY A 181 4.27 -20.39 2.52
N SER A 182 5.13 -19.43 2.15
CA SER A 182 4.73 -18.21 1.43
C SER A 182 4.01 -18.51 0.12
N PHE A 183 4.39 -19.59 -0.56
CA PHE A 183 3.75 -19.98 -1.81
C PHE A 183 2.28 -20.38 -1.58
N GLY A 184 2.00 -21.15 -0.53
CA GLY A 184 0.63 -21.48 -0.13
C GLY A 184 -0.22 -20.24 0.14
N TYR A 185 0.33 -19.24 0.84
CA TYR A 185 -0.37 -17.96 1.06
C TYR A 185 -0.66 -17.20 -0.23
N MET A 186 0.29 -17.13 -1.17
CA MET A 186 0.09 -16.45 -2.46
C MET A 186 -0.94 -17.18 -3.33
N LEU A 187 -0.96 -18.52 -3.31
CA LEU A 187 -1.98 -19.31 -4.01
C LEU A 187 -3.36 -19.17 -3.38
N TYR A 188 -3.43 -19.03 -2.06
CA TYR A 188 -4.68 -18.72 -1.36
C TYR A 188 -5.21 -17.33 -1.76
N ASP A 189 -4.35 -16.31 -1.70
CA ASP A 189 -4.72 -14.95 -2.09
C ASP A 189 -5.16 -14.91 -3.56
N ALA A 190 -4.45 -15.61 -4.46
CA ALA A 190 -4.84 -15.74 -5.87
C ALA A 190 -6.21 -16.44 -6.06
N HIS A 191 -6.48 -17.52 -5.31
CA HIS A 191 -7.78 -18.20 -5.34
C HIS A 191 -8.90 -17.27 -4.85
N LYS A 192 -8.68 -16.56 -3.74
CA LYS A 192 -9.65 -15.62 -3.18
C LYS A 192 -9.93 -14.46 -4.12
N THR A 193 -8.89 -13.87 -4.72
CA THR A 193 -9.03 -12.82 -5.74
C THR A 193 -9.86 -13.34 -6.90
N ALA A 194 -9.62 -14.57 -7.38
CA ALA A 194 -10.42 -15.16 -8.44
C ALA A 194 -11.88 -15.41 -8.06
N GLN A 195 -12.15 -15.84 -6.83
CA GLN A 195 -13.48 -16.11 -6.32
C GLN A 195 -14.35 -14.85 -6.25
N HIS A 196 -13.77 -13.73 -5.81
CA HIS A 196 -14.50 -12.47 -5.58
C HIS A 196 -14.37 -11.46 -6.73
N TYR A 197 -13.65 -11.82 -7.79
CA TYR A 197 -13.44 -10.97 -8.95
C TYR A 197 -14.77 -10.62 -9.63
N ARG A 198 -14.97 -9.32 -9.90
CA ARG A 198 -16.15 -8.83 -10.63
C ARG A 198 -15.76 -8.47 -12.05
N PHE A 199 -16.36 -9.17 -13.01
CA PHE A 199 -16.15 -8.88 -14.43
C PHE A 199 -16.74 -7.53 -14.82
N ASN A 200 -16.09 -6.90 -15.81
CA ASN A 200 -16.59 -5.65 -16.37
C ASN A 200 -17.90 -5.87 -17.14
N ARG A 201 -18.94 -5.11 -16.75
CA ARG A 201 -20.32 -5.25 -17.28
C ARG A 201 -20.53 -4.51 -18.59
N VAL A 202 -19.69 -3.52 -18.88
CA VAL A 202 -19.82 -2.61 -20.04
C VAL A 202 -18.72 -2.84 -21.06
N PHE A 203 -17.47 -3.00 -20.62
CA PHE A 203 -16.32 -3.10 -21.51
C PHE A 203 -15.68 -4.49 -21.50
N SER A 204 -15.24 -4.95 -22.68
CA SER A 204 -14.44 -6.17 -22.78
C SER A 204 -12.99 -5.89 -22.35
N VAL A 205 -12.34 -6.90 -21.77
CA VAL A 205 -10.93 -6.80 -21.36
C VAL A 205 -10.03 -6.53 -22.57
N SER A 206 -9.29 -5.44 -22.51
CA SER A 206 -8.31 -5.04 -23.53
C SER A 206 -6.90 -5.56 -23.20
N ARG A 207 -5.95 -5.37 -24.14
CA ARG A 207 -4.54 -5.69 -23.88
C ARG A 207 -3.93 -4.82 -22.76
N GLN A 208 -4.29 -3.54 -22.74
CA GLN A 208 -3.75 -2.59 -21.74
C GLN A 208 -4.30 -2.90 -20.34
N ASP A 209 -5.53 -3.43 -20.23
CA ASP A 209 -6.07 -3.93 -18.95
C ASP A 209 -5.28 -5.12 -18.38
N GLN A 210 -4.61 -5.87 -19.25
CA GLN A 210 -3.68 -6.96 -18.89
C GLN A 210 -2.23 -6.46 -18.72
N MET A 211 -2.00 -5.14 -18.72
CA MET A 211 -0.68 -4.50 -18.70
C MET A 211 0.20 -4.87 -19.91
N ASP A 212 -0.41 -5.26 -21.04
CA ASP A 212 0.28 -5.57 -22.30
C ASP A 212 0.27 -4.36 -23.25
N PHE A 213 1.36 -3.58 -23.22
CA PHE A 213 1.52 -2.36 -24.03
C PHE A 213 2.27 -2.58 -25.35
N THR A 214 2.54 -3.83 -25.74
CA THR A 214 3.33 -4.19 -26.93
C THR A 214 2.80 -3.63 -28.26
N LYS A 215 1.50 -3.33 -28.34
CA LYS A 215 0.85 -2.79 -29.55
C LYS A 215 0.55 -1.29 -29.50
N VAL A 216 0.98 -0.60 -28.45
CA VAL A 216 0.73 0.84 -28.32
C VAL A 216 1.71 1.60 -29.21
N THR A 217 1.16 2.49 -30.03
CA THR A 217 1.94 3.40 -30.87
C THR A 217 1.57 4.83 -30.50
N LYS A 218 2.57 5.73 -30.45
CA LYS A 218 2.35 7.15 -30.20
C LYS A 218 2.76 7.95 -31.43
N THR A 219 2.00 8.98 -31.76
CA THR A 219 2.32 9.90 -32.85
C THR A 219 2.53 11.30 -32.30
N GLN A 220 3.55 11.99 -32.79
CA GLN A 220 3.82 13.40 -32.47
C GLN A 220 3.97 14.14 -33.79
N LEU A 221 3.25 15.24 -33.99
CA LEU A 221 3.25 16.01 -35.24
C LEU A 221 3.04 15.13 -36.49
N GLY A 222 2.19 14.09 -36.38
CA GLY A 222 1.88 13.15 -37.46
C GLY A 222 2.94 12.07 -37.73
N LYS A 223 4.04 12.01 -36.97
CA LYS A 223 5.09 10.96 -37.11
C LYS A 223 5.02 9.94 -35.96
N PRO A 224 5.18 8.63 -36.22
CA PRO A 224 5.25 7.63 -35.17
C PRO A 224 6.55 7.77 -34.38
N ILE A 225 6.44 7.75 -33.06
CA ILE A 225 7.57 7.80 -32.11
C ILE A 225 7.50 6.57 -31.21
N THR A 226 8.68 6.10 -30.78
CA THR A 226 8.80 5.06 -29.75
C THR A 226 8.21 5.57 -28.44
N PRO A 227 7.09 4.98 -27.95
CA PRO A 227 6.49 5.43 -26.71
C PRO A 227 7.42 5.15 -25.52
N CYS A 228 7.47 6.09 -24.58
CA CYS A 228 8.10 5.88 -23.29
C CYS A 228 7.01 5.58 -22.27
N PHE A 229 7.02 4.38 -21.69
CA PHE A 229 6.03 3.97 -20.71
C PHE A 229 6.41 4.44 -19.31
N VAL A 230 5.45 5.02 -18.59
CA VAL A 230 5.62 5.49 -17.22
C VAL A 230 4.88 4.55 -16.28
N TRP A 231 5.61 3.76 -15.52
CA TRP A 231 5.06 2.98 -14.42
C TRP A 231 5.22 3.76 -13.12
N ASP A 232 4.08 4.14 -12.52
CA ASP A 232 4.01 4.89 -11.27
C ASP A 232 3.57 3.97 -10.13
N SER A 233 4.46 3.77 -9.16
CA SER A 233 4.22 2.88 -8.03
C SER A 233 3.03 3.31 -7.18
N GLU A 234 2.71 4.60 -7.12
CA GLU A 234 1.58 5.09 -6.33
C GLU A 234 0.24 4.52 -6.82
N ILE A 235 0.09 4.35 -8.15
CA ILE A 235 -1.13 3.82 -8.75
C ILE A 235 -1.21 2.29 -8.55
N HIS A 236 -0.07 1.61 -8.68
CA HIS A 236 -0.02 0.15 -8.80
C HIS A 236 0.14 -0.58 -7.46
N ILE A 237 1.00 -0.06 -6.58
CA ILE A 237 1.34 -0.69 -5.29
C ILE A 237 0.96 0.18 -4.08
N GLY A 238 0.57 1.44 -4.32
CA GLY A 238 0.25 2.41 -3.27
C GLY A 238 1.42 2.64 -2.31
N HIS A 239 1.19 2.35 -1.04
CA HIS A 239 2.18 2.51 0.05
C HIS A 239 2.68 1.18 0.64
N SER A 240 2.58 0.08 -0.11
CA SER A 240 3.09 -1.23 0.33
C SER A 240 4.61 -1.29 0.26
N SER A 241 5.27 -1.33 1.43
CA SER A 241 6.74 -1.49 1.51
C SER A 241 7.21 -2.82 0.92
N SER A 242 6.43 -3.89 1.11
CA SER A 242 6.75 -5.21 0.59
C SER A 242 6.72 -5.27 -0.95
N GLU A 243 5.78 -4.59 -1.59
CA GLU A 243 5.68 -4.54 -3.06
C GLU A 243 6.66 -3.55 -3.66
N LEU A 244 7.02 -2.50 -2.92
CA LEU A 244 8.13 -1.61 -3.28
C LEU A 244 9.44 -2.39 -3.34
N ASP A 245 9.72 -3.23 -2.35
CA ASP A 245 10.90 -4.11 -2.34
C ASP A 245 10.86 -5.12 -3.51
N ASP A 246 9.68 -5.68 -3.81
CA ASP A 246 9.49 -6.57 -4.97
C ASP A 246 9.74 -5.83 -6.30
N ALA A 247 9.30 -4.58 -6.44
CA ALA A 247 9.57 -3.75 -7.62
C ALA A 247 11.07 -3.47 -7.77
N LEU A 248 11.77 -3.14 -6.68
CA LEU A 248 13.22 -2.95 -6.69
C LEU A 248 13.97 -4.22 -7.09
N ARG A 249 13.53 -5.41 -6.66
CA ARG A 249 14.10 -6.70 -7.10
C ARG A 249 13.98 -6.88 -8.61
N VAL A 250 12.78 -6.67 -9.16
CA VAL A 250 12.51 -6.79 -10.61
C VAL A 250 13.37 -5.79 -11.40
N ILE A 251 13.46 -4.53 -10.96
CA ILE A 251 14.29 -3.50 -11.59
C ILE A 251 15.78 -3.90 -11.54
N CYS A 252 16.28 -4.34 -10.38
CA CYS A 252 17.67 -4.77 -10.25
C CYS A 252 18.01 -5.94 -11.20
N GLN A 253 17.10 -6.90 -11.34
CA GLN A 253 17.29 -8.05 -12.22
C GLN A 253 17.25 -7.63 -13.70
N GLN A 254 16.25 -6.83 -14.10
CA GLN A 254 16.04 -6.44 -15.49
C GLN A 254 17.21 -5.60 -16.04
N TYR A 255 17.70 -4.64 -15.26
CA TYR A 255 18.82 -3.79 -15.65
C TYR A 255 20.18 -4.35 -15.22
N GLN A 256 20.22 -5.59 -14.73
CA GLN A 256 21.42 -6.30 -14.30
C GLN A 256 22.24 -5.50 -13.27
N LEU A 257 21.60 -4.80 -12.34
CA LEU A 257 22.27 -4.10 -11.24
C LEU A 257 22.90 -5.10 -10.26
N CYS A 258 23.82 -4.65 -9.41
CA CYS A 258 24.32 -5.51 -8.33
C CYS A 258 23.17 -5.78 -7.34
N PRO A 259 22.85 -7.04 -7.00
CA PRO A 259 21.75 -7.35 -6.09
C PRO A 259 22.02 -6.77 -4.69
N ALA A 260 21.05 -6.06 -4.12
CA ALA A 260 21.10 -5.59 -2.72
C ALA A 260 21.13 -6.76 -1.75
N PRO A 261 22.12 -6.90 -0.86
CA PRO A 261 22.08 -7.85 0.24
C PRO A 261 20.90 -7.62 1.19
N ALA A 262 20.38 -6.39 1.30
CA ALA A 262 19.19 -6.12 2.10
C ALA A 262 17.91 -6.69 1.48
N LEU A 263 17.77 -6.63 0.15
CA LEU A 263 16.62 -7.17 -0.59
C LEU A 263 16.75 -8.67 -0.89
N ASN A 264 17.98 -9.17 -1.01
CA ASN A 264 18.33 -10.55 -1.28
C ASN A 264 18.78 -11.27 0.00
N ASN A 265 19.06 -12.58 -0.06
CA ASN A 265 19.32 -13.40 1.13
C ASN A 265 18.18 -13.36 2.16
N ILE A 266 16.95 -13.32 1.66
CA ILE A 266 15.77 -13.39 2.53
C ILE A 266 15.74 -14.81 3.12
N PRO A 267 15.64 -14.96 4.45
CA PRO A 267 15.44 -16.28 5.03
C PRO A 267 14.10 -16.85 4.55
N ALA A 268 14.11 -18.04 3.96
CA ALA A 268 12.88 -18.74 3.59
C ALA A 268 12.12 -19.24 4.84
N ASN A 269 12.83 -19.48 5.93
CA ASN A 269 12.30 -19.96 7.21
C ASN A 269 11.64 -18.83 8.01
N ARG A 270 10.44 -19.10 8.52
CA ARG A 270 9.64 -18.21 9.38
C ARG A 270 10.37 -17.76 10.65
N PHE A 271 11.04 -18.67 11.36
CA PHE A 271 11.78 -18.32 12.58
C PHE A 271 12.98 -17.42 12.30
N ALA A 272 13.70 -17.65 11.21
CA ALA A 272 14.79 -16.78 10.79
C ALA A 272 14.31 -15.40 10.31
N LYS A 273 13.09 -15.30 9.77
CA LYS A 273 12.44 -13.99 9.49
C LYS A 273 12.14 -13.24 10.78
N LEU A 274 11.59 -13.92 11.81
CA LEU A 274 11.33 -13.33 13.11
C LEU A 274 12.62 -12.89 13.81
N GLU A 275 13.66 -13.72 13.78
CA GLU A 275 14.99 -13.39 14.30
C GLU A 275 15.54 -12.13 13.63
N ARG A 276 15.50 -12.06 12.30
CA ARG A 276 15.92 -10.87 11.54
C ARG A 276 15.10 -9.63 11.91
N PHE A 277 13.80 -9.78 12.14
CA PHE A 277 12.94 -8.68 12.58
C PHE A 277 13.30 -8.19 13.99
N ILE A 278 13.44 -9.09 14.97
CA ILE A 278 13.80 -8.75 16.36
C ILE A 278 15.20 -8.13 16.39
N SER A 279 16.16 -8.71 15.66
CA SER A 279 17.50 -8.15 15.53
C SER A 279 17.45 -6.75 14.90
N LYS A 280 16.70 -6.55 13.82
CA LYS A 280 16.53 -5.21 13.23
C LYS A 280 15.90 -4.23 14.22
N LEU A 281 14.86 -4.65 14.95
CA LEU A 281 14.20 -3.81 15.96
C LEU A 281 15.16 -3.43 17.09
N TRP A 282 15.99 -4.37 17.52
CA TRP A 282 17.04 -4.16 18.50
C TRP A 282 18.06 -3.12 18.02
N HIS A 283 18.61 -3.30 16.82
CA HIS A 283 19.57 -2.36 16.21
C HIS A 283 18.95 -0.99 15.96
N ASP A 284 17.74 -0.92 15.39
CA ASP A 284 17.00 0.33 15.20
C ASP A 284 16.77 1.04 16.55
N GLY A 285 16.48 0.28 17.60
CA GLY A 285 16.34 0.79 18.98
C GLY A 285 17.65 1.34 19.52
N HIS A 286 18.77 0.65 19.30
CA HIS A 286 20.11 1.13 19.69
C HIS A 286 20.49 2.39 18.94
N ASP A 287 20.27 2.43 17.62
CA ASP A 287 20.51 3.61 16.80
C ASP A 287 19.67 4.80 17.27
N TRP A 288 18.42 4.57 17.66
CA TRP A 288 17.56 5.61 18.20
C TRP A 288 18.00 6.11 19.58
N ILE A 289 18.37 5.19 20.47
CA ILE A 289 18.92 5.50 21.79
C ILE A 289 20.22 6.32 21.65
N ASN A 290 21.12 5.88 20.77
CA ASN A 290 22.37 6.57 20.45
C ASN A 290 22.08 7.95 19.86
N TYR A 291 21.13 8.07 18.93
CA TYR A 291 20.71 9.34 18.36
C TYR A 291 20.18 10.32 19.42
N LEU A 292 19.35 9.83 20.35
CA LEU A 292 18.81 10.65 21.44
C LEU A 292 19.90 11.13 22.41
N ALA A 293 21.01 10.38 22.54
CA ALA A 293 22.15 10.74 23.37
C ALA A 293 23.08 11.79 22.73
N ILE A 294 22.97 12.08 21.43
CA ILE A 294 23.79 13.08 20.75
C ILE A 294 23.42 14.49 21.24
N THR A 295 24.42 15.26 21.67
CA THR A 295 24.27 16.63 22.19
C THR A 295 23.89 17.63 21.11
N THR A 296 24.50 17.55 19.93
CA THR A 296 24.21 18.36 18.74
C THR A 296 23.36 17.58 17.74
N LYS A 297 22.03 17.65 17.92
CA LYS A 297 21.11 16.94 17.02
C LYS A 297 21.16 17.55 15.62
N PRO A 298 21.26 16.72 14.55
CA PRO A 298 21.10 17.21 13.19
C PRO A 298 19.72 17.86 13.06
N SER A 299 19.69 19.14 12.75
CA SER A 299 18.46 19.91 12.67
C SER A 299 18.06 20.13 11.21
N HIS A 300 16.75 20.13 10.97
CA HIS A 300 16.21 20.67 9.74
C HIS A 300 16.37 22.18 9.75
N LYS A 301 16.97 22.75 8.69
CA LYS A 301 16.78 24.17 8.42
C LYS A 301 15.44 24.30 7.71
N THR A 302 14.48 24.92 8.39
CA THR A 302 13.17 25.24 7.82
C THR A 302 13.06 26.74 7.64
N GLU A 303 12.84 27.18 6.42
CA GLU A 303 12.55 28.58 6.12
C GLU A 303 11.07 28.66 5.76
N ILE A 304 10.28 29.29 6.63
CA ILE A 304 8.83 29.44 6.47
C ILE A 304 8.54 30.84 5.95
N GLN A 305 8.10 30.94 4.71
CA GLN A 305 7.53 32.15 4.13
C GLN A 305 6.01 32.06 4.20
N LYS A 306 5.38 32.87 5.06
CA LYS A 306 3.91 33.01 5.10
C LYS A 306 3.50 34.08 4.09
N ARG A 307 2.58 33.74 3.19
CA ARG A 307 2.04 34.65 2.21
C ARG A 307 0.65 35.14 2.64
N SER A 308 0.26 36.32 2.14
CA SER A 308 -1.04 36.95 2.43
C SER A 308 -2.23 36.24 1.77
N ASP A 309 -1.96 35.39 0.77
CA ASP A 309 -2.93 34.54 0.06
C ASP A 309 -3.39 33.30 0.88
N GLY A 310 -2.87 33.14 2.11
CA GLY A 310 -3.19 32.00 2.97
C GLY A 310 -2.34 30.76 2.69
N VAL A 311 -1.27 30.86 1.90
CA VAL A 311 -0.30 29.77 1.67
C VAL A 311 0.96 29.99 2.52
N SER A 312 1.52 28.89 3.04
CA SER A 312 2.82 28.87 3.72
C SER A 312 3.81 28.02 2.93
N ILE A 313 4.92 28.61 2.54
CA ILE A 313 6.00 27.92 1.83
C ILE A 313 7.08 27.61 2.84
N THR A 314 7.24 26.32 3.15
CA THR A 314 8.29 25.81 4.04
C THR A 314 9.37 25.14 3.19
N LYS A 315 10.50 25.83 2.98
CA LYS A 315 11.69 25.20 2.40
C LYS A 315 12.35 24.36 3.49
N ILE A 316 12.41 23.04 3.25
CA ILE A 316 13.07 22.10 4.17
C ILE A 316 14.39 21.69 3.53
N THR A 317 15.51 22.05 4.13
CA THR A 317 16.76 21.37 3.81
C THR A 317 16.77 20.01 4.53
N PRO A 318 17.11 18.91 3.84
CA PRO A 318 17.22 17.62 4.51
C PRO A 318 18.35 17.70 5.55
N TYR A 319 18.18 16.99 6.67
CA TYR A 319 19.24 16.85 7.68
C TYR A 319 20.32 15.85 7.24
N TYR A 320 20.28 15.36 6.00
CA TYR A 320 21.23 14.40 5.47
C TYR A 320 21.83 14.86 4.14
N LYS A 321 23.01 14.34 3.83
CA LYS A 321 23.74 14.58 2.57
C LYS A 321 24.14 13.25 1.94
N LEU A 322 23.94 13.12 0.63
CA LEU A 322 24.32 11.92 -0.13
C LEU A 322 25.80 12.02 -0.51
N LYS A 323 26.60 10.98 -0.23
CA LYS A 323 28.01 10.91 -0.57
C LYS A 323 28.30 9.65 -1.39
N GLY A 324 28.96 9.78 -2.55
CA GLY A 324 29.27 8.69 -3.47
C GLY A 324 29.71 9.18 -4.86
N LEU A 325 30.03 8.26 -5.78
CA LEU A 325 30.42 8.61 -7.15
C LEU A 325 29.24 9.22 -7.91
N SER A 326 29.40 10.38 -8.56
CA SER A 326 28.30 10.99 -9.32
C SER A 326 27.96 10.20 -10.59
N GLN A 327 26.66 9.96 -10.83
CA GLN A 327 26.19 9.39 -12.09
C GLN A 327 26.20 10.44 -13.21
N ARG A 328 27.38 10.71 -13.75
CA ARG A 328 27.59 11.55 -14.93
C ARG A 328 28.28 10.77 -16.05
N GLY A 329 28.23 11.30 -17.27
CA GLY A 329 28.93 10.69 -18.41
C GLY A 329 30.43 10.98 -18.33
N TYR A 330 31.24 9.94 -18.29
CA TYR A 330 32.70 10.03 -18.29
C TYR A 330 33.26 9.68 -19.67
N ASN A 331 34.28 10.40 -20.12
CA ASN A 331 34.91 10.17 -21.43
C ASN A 331 35.69 8.86 -21.50
N SER A 332 36.16 8.34 -20.36
CA SER A 332 36.87 7.07 -20.27
C SER A 332 36.65 6.41 -18.90
N LEU A 333 36.86 5.09 -18.83
CA LEU A 333 36.79 4.34 -17.58
C LEU A 333 37.86 4.79 -16.57
N ALA A 334 39.07 5.14 -17.04
CA ALA A 334 40.11 5.69 -16.19
C ALA A 334 39.70 7.03 -15.55
N ALA A 335 39.04 7.92 -16.32
CA ALA A 335 38.53 9.18 -15.79
C ALA A 335 37.47 8.95 -14.69
N MET A 336 36.64 7.92 -14.83
CA MET A 336 35.66 7.53 -13.82
C MET A 336 36.33 7.02 -12.54
N VAL A 337 37.37 6.17 -12.66
CA VAL A 337 38.11 5.63 -11.50
C VAL A 337 38.93 6.70 -10.77
N ASN A 338 39.50 7.67 -11.49
CA ASN A 338 40.24 8.78 -10.89
C ASN A 338 39.38 9.66 -9.95
N HIS A 339 38.05 9.66 -10.11
CA HIS A 339 37.14 10.32 -9.17
C HIS A 339 36.96 9.57 -7.85
N LEU A 340 37.34 8.29 -7.79
CA LEU A 340 37.31 7.47 -6.59
C LEU A 340 38.69 7.36 -5.94
N VAL A 341 39.76 7.40 -6.72
CA VAL A 341 41.15 7.24 -6.27
C VAL A 341 42.04 8.25 -6.98
N GLU A 342 42.72 9.11 -6.22
CA GLU A 342 43.55 10.21 -6.77
C GLU A 342 44.72 9.72 -7.65
N ASN A 343 45.21 8.48 -7.45
CA ASN A 343 46.27 7.86 -8.24
C ASN A 343 45.89 6.42 -8.64
N SER A 344 45.20 6.24 -9.76
CA SER A 344 44.82 4.91 -10.26
C SER A 344 45.95 4.24 -11.07
N ALA A 345 46.16 2.94 -10.85
CA ALA A 345 47.16 2.15 -11.57
C ALA A 345 46.71 1.82 -13.02
N GLN A 346 47.62 1.29 -13.85
CA GLN A 346 47.36 0.93 -15.25
C GLN A 346 46.19 -0.06 -15.41
N GLN A 347 45.37 0.17 -16.44
CA GLN A 347 44.22 -0.64 -16.80
C GLN A 347 44.65 -2.09 -17.08
N THR A 348 44.08 -3.03 -16.33
CA THR A 348 44.25 -4.48 -16.56
C THR A 348 42.90 -5.11 -16.90
N GLU A 349 42.84 -5.87 -17.99
CA GLU A 349 41.60 -6.53 -18.44
C GLU A 349 41.64 -8.03 -18.15
N VAL A 350 40.52 -8.57 -17.65
CA VAL A 350 40.42 -9.96 -17.25
C VAL A 350 39.08 -10.55 -17.70
N ASN A 351 39.08 -11.84 -18.08
CA ASN A 351 37.91 -12.51 -18.64
C ASN A 351 36.86 -12.89 -17.59
N SER A 352 37.24 -13.00 -16.30
CA SER A 352 36.35 -13.43 -15.22
C SER A 352 36.48 -12.62 -13.93
N ILE A 353 35.36 -12.45 -13.22
CA ILE A 353 35.32 -11.84 -11.88
C ILE A 353 36.19 -12.63 -10.87
N LYS A 354 36.27 -13.97 -10.99
CA LYS A 354 37.09 -14.79 -10.08
C LYS A 354 38.58 -14.50 -10.24
N GLU A 355 39.04 -14.36 -11.48
CA GLU A 355 40.43 -14.03 -11.81
C GLU A 355 40.75 -12.59 -11.38
N ALA A 356 39.85 -11.64 -11.66
CA ALA A 356 40.01 -10.25 -11.23
C ALA A 356 40.11 -10.11 -9.70
N LYS A 357 39.33 -10.89 -8.92
CA LYS A 357 39.44 -10.94 -7.46
C LYS A 357 40.78 -11.49 -6.98
N ARG A 358 41.27 -12.58 -7.59
CA ARG A 358 42.59 -13.16 -7.27
C ARG A 358 43.72 -12.17 -7.57
N LEU A 359 43.63 -11.45 -8.68
CA LEU A 359 44.64 -10.47 -9.07
C LEU A 359 44.65 -9.29 -8.09
N LEU A 360 43.47 -8.72 -7.79
CA LEU A 360 43.34 -7.58 -6.87
C LEU A 360 43.64 -7.92 -5.40
N SER A 361 43.49 -9.17 -4.96
CA SER A 361 43.85 -9.55 -3.59
C SER A 361 45.35 -9.39 -3.29
N HIS A 362 46.20 -9.48 -4.31
CA HIS A 362 47.66 -9.33 -4.18
C HIS A 362 48.17 -7.91 -4.49
N LEU A 363 47.31 -7.02 -4.99
CA LEU A 363 47.67 -5.65 -5.36
C LEU A 363 47.32 -4.62 -4.27
N PRO A 364 48.07 -3.51 -4.15
CA PRO A 364 47.79 -2.45 -3.16
C PRO A 364 46.47 -1.70 -3.42
N ASN A 365 46.05 -0.89 -2.45
CA ASN A 365 44.88 -0.02 -2.54
C ASN A 365 44.95 0.91 -3.77
N GLY A 366 43.85 1.11 -4.49
CA GLY A 366 43.80 1.93 -5.70
C GLY A 366 43.97 1.18 -7.02
N ASN A 367 44.34 -0.10 -6.99
CA ASN A 367 44.36 -0.94 -8.19
C ASN A 367 42.94 -1.34 -8.63
N TRP A 368 42.75 -1.43 -9.94
CA TRP A 368 41.48 -1.76 -10.55
C TRP A 368 41.63 -2.66 -11.77
N VAL A 369 40.60 -3.45 -12.04
CA VAL A 369 40.54 -4.42 -13.14
C VAL A 369 39.21 -4.30 -13.86
N ILE A 370 39.22 -4.41 -15.18
CA ILE A 370 38.01 -4.41 -16.01
C ILE A 370 37.65 -5.85 -16.38
N VAL A 371 36.35 -6.15 -16.33
CA VAL A 371 35.75 -7.35 -16.90
C VAL A 371 34.83 -6.90 -18.05
N PRO A 372 35.34 -6.82 -19.29
CA PRO A 372 34.62 -6.21 -20.41
C PRO A 372 33.29 -6.91 -20.72
N GLN A 373 33.27 -8.25 -20.70
CA GLN A 373 32.07 -9.06 -20.98
C GLN A 373 30.89 -8.78 -20.04
N LYS A 374 31.12 -8.18 -18.87
CA LYS A 374 30.11 -7.87 -17.86
C LYS A 374 29.96 -6.37 -17.59
N ASN A 375 30.61 -5.50 -18.39
CA ASN A 375 30.67 -4.05 -18.17
C ASN A 375 30.90 -3.70 -16.69
N THR A 376 31.86 -4.38 -16.05
CA THR A 376 32.12 -4.28 -14.61
C THR A 376 33.58 -3.90 -14.36
N ILE A 377 33.81 -3.01 -13.41
CA ILE A 377 35.11 -2.67 -12.83
C ILE A 377 35.17 -3.25 -11.42
N LEU A 378 36.30 -3.84 -11.07
CA LEU A 378 36.64 -4.18 -9.69
C LEU A 378 37.76 -3.27 -9.23
N LEU A 379 37.55 -2.59 -8.11
CA LEU A 379 38.51 -1.66 -7.50
C LEU A 379 38.82 -2.14 -6.07
N ARG A 380 40.08 -2.04 -5.64
CA ARG A 380 40.44 -2.18 -4.22
C ARG A 380 40.47 -0.80 -3.57
N LEU A 381 39.58 -0.55 -2.61
CA LEU A 381 39.49 0.71 -1.87
C LEU A 381 39.36 0.40 -0.37
N GLU A 382 40.22 0.99 0.47
CA GLU A 382 40.26 0.78 1.93
C GLU A 382 40.29 -0.71 2.33
N ASN A 383 41.11 -1.50 1.62
CA ASN A 383 41.19 -2.97 1.79
C ASN A 383 39.89 -3.75 1.51
N LYS A 384 38.88 -3.12 0.89
CA LYS A 384 37.65 -3.77 0.41
C LYS A 384 37.63 -3.82 -1.11
N LEU A 385 37.02 -4.88 -1.66
CA LEU A 385 36.81 -5.03 -3.09
C LEU A 385 35.45 -4.45 -3.50
N ILE A 386 35.51 -3.43 -4.35
CA ILE A 386 34.41 -2.61 -4.83
C ILE A 386 34.11 -3.02 -6.29
N HIS A 387 33.00 -3.75 -6.51
CA HIS A 387 32.36 -4.05 -7.81
C HIS A 387 31.51 -2.93 -8.49
N LEU A 388 32.05 -2.07 -9.35
CA LEU A 388 31.30 -0.99 -10.00
C LEU A 388 30.82 -1.40 -11.40
N LYS A 389 29.52 -1.39 -11.66
CA LYS A 389 28.98 -1.61 -13.01
C LYS A 389 28.83 -0.31 -13.77
N TYR A 390 28.86 -0.37 -15.10
CA TYR A 390 28.64 0.78 -15.96
C TYR A 390 27.86 0.40 -17.22
N PHE A 391 27.32 1.40 -17.90
CA PHE A 391 26.79 1.26 -19.25
C PHE A 391 27.28 2.41 -20.14
N ILE A 392 27.17 2.21 -21.45
CA ILE A 392 27.60 3.18 -22.46
C ILE A 392 26.35 3.79 -23.09
N HIS A 393 26.27 5.11 -23.10
CA HIS A 393 25.23 5.88 -23.77
C HIS A 393 25.86 7.12 -24.38
N ASP A 394 25.55 7.40 -25.65
CA ASP A 394 26.15 8.52 -26.41
C ASP A 394 27.68 8.59 -26.33
N GLN A 395 28.34 7.42 -26.44
CA GLN A 395 29.81 7.26 -26.33
C GLN A 395 30.42 7.64 -24.97
N LEU A 396 29.61 7.92 -23.95
CA LEU A 396 30.04 8.20 -22.58
C LEU A 396 29.78 7.01 -21.65
N PHE A 397 30.65 6.85 -20.65
CA PHE A 397 30.53 5.81 -19.62
C PHE A 397 29.76 6.35 -18.42
N TYR A 398 28.66 5.69 -18.04
CA TYR A 398 27.86 6.04 -16.87
C TYR A 398 27.95 4.94 -15.82
N PRO A 399 28.30 5.27 -14.55
CA PRO A 399 28.26 4.29 -13.48
C PRO A 399 26.81 3.90 -13.15
N LEU A 400 26.57 2.62 -12.88
CA LEU A 400 25.28 2.12 -12.44
C LEU A 400 25.22 2.05 -10.90
N PRO A 401 24.09 2.43 -10.28
CA PRO A 401 23.89 2.23 -8.86
C PRO A 401 23.86 0.74 -8.52
N ASP A 402 24.26 0.42 -7.30
CA ASP A 402 23.98 -0.89 -6.74
C ASP A 402 22.53 -0.97 -6.27
N GLY A 403 21.96 -2.16 -6.21
CA GLY A 403 20.63 -2.35 -5.62
C GLY A 403 20.58 -1.87 -4.16
N GLU A 404 21.69 -1.95 -3.43
CA GLU A 404 21.77 -1.46 -2.04
C GLU A 404 21.61 0.06 -1.97
N ASP A 405 22.13 0.80 -2.95
CA ASP A 405 21.90 2.26 -3.06
C ASP A 405 20.40 2.53 -3.22
N LEU A 406 19.73 1.82 -4.13
CA LEU A 406 18.30 1.97 -4.36
C LEU A 406 17.46 1.62 -3.13
N TYR A 407 17.86 0.60 -2.37
CA TYR A 407 17.20 0.23 -1.11
C TYR A 407 17.43 1.28 -0.01
N ILE A 408 18.65 1.78 0.17
CA ILE A 408 18.94 2.85 1.14
C ILE A 408 18.10 4.08 0.81
N LEU A 409 18.06 4.48 -0.46
CA LEU A 409 17.25 5.60 -0.93
C LEU A 409 15.74 5.36 -0.77
N SER A 410 15.25 4.12 -0.94
CA SER A 410 13.84 3.80 -0.70
C SER A 410 13.44 3.92 0.79
N GLN A 411 14.41 3.79 1.71
CA GLN A 411 14.21 4.03 3.15
C GLN A 411 14.36 5.50 3.55
N ILE A 412 14.80 6.39 2.66
CA ILE A 412 15.00 7.81 2.99
C ILE A 412 13.69 8.52 3.32
N SER A 413 12.55 8.14 2.71
CA SER A 413 11.25 8.73 3.08
C SER A 413 10.96 8.54 4.57
N LYS A 414 11.30 7.35 5.13
CA LYS A 414 11.15 7.04 6.55
C LYS A 414 12.04 7.92 7.42
N ARG A 415 13.19 8.35 6.90
CA ARG A 415 14.16 9.19 7.60
C ARG A 415 13.84 10.68 7.47
N HIS A 416 13.21 11.16 6.39
CA HIS A 416 13.14 12.59 6.06
C HIS A 416 12.38 13.49 7.08
N LEU A 417 11.46 12.96 7.88
CA LEU A 417 10.80 13.68 8.98
C LEU A 417 10.83 12.78 10.22
N TYR A 418 11.35 13.28 11.34
CA TYR A 418 11.37 12.53 12.60
C TYR A 418 9.95 12.31 13.15
N LEU A 419 9.81 11.31 14.03
CA LEU A 419 8.53 10.86 14.59
C LEU A 419 7.73 12.00 15.26
N PRO A 420 8.30 12.90 16.08
CA PRO A 420 7.56 13.99 16.71
C PRO A 420 6.94 14.98 15.71
N GLU A 421 7.67 15.33 14.64
CA GLU A 421 7.22 16.22 13.58
C GLU A 421 6.07 15.59 12.81
N ARG A 422 6.16 14.29 12.49
CA ARG A 422 5.06 13.55 11.86
C ARG A 422 3.82 13.48 12.74
N ILE A 423 3.98 13.21 14.04
CA ILE A 423 2.87 13.18 15.01
C ILE A 423 2.19 14.56 15.04
N SER A 424 2.97 15.64 15.16
CA SER A 424 2.44 17.00 15.19
C SER A 424 1.70 17.36 13.89
N LEU A 425 2.28 17.03 12.73
CA LEU A 425 1.66 17.27 11.43
C LEU A 425 0.35 16.50 11.26
N ARG A 426 0.32 15.22 11.64
CA ARG A 426 -0.89 14.38 11.54
C ARG A 426 -2.01 14.87 12.46
N PHE A 427 -1.68 15.23 13.69
CA PHE A 427 -2.66 15.74 14.64
C PHE A 427 -3.23 17.09 14.20
N LYS A 428 -2.36 18.01 13.74
CA LYS A 428 -2.78 19.29 13.17
C LYS A 428 -3.65 19.10 11.92
N ALA A 429 -3.27 18.20 11.02
CA ALA A 429 -4.02 17.88 9.81
C ALA A 429 -5.40 17.25 10.11
N PHE A 430 -5.49 16.38 11.12
CA PHE A 430 -6.76 15.82 11.54
C PHE A 430 -7.70 16.90 12.09
N ILE A 431 -7.23 17.74 13.01
CA ILE A 431 -8.04 18.82 13.60
C ILE A 431 -8.49 19.83 12.55
N SER A 432 -7.59 20.22 11.64
CA SER A 432 -7.93 21.23 10.62
C SER A 432 -8.96 20.73 9.60
N ARG A 433 -9.06 19.41 9.37
CA ARG A 433 -10.02 18.82 8.43
C ARG A 433 -11.42 18.65 8.99
N ILE A 434 -11.61 18.67 10.32
CA ILE A 434 -12.95 18.50 10.93
C ILE A 434 -13.96 19.56 10.43
N PRO A 435 -13.65 20.88 10.45
CA PRO A 435 -14.57 21.88 9.94
C PRO A 435 -14.86 21.74 8.44
N ASP A 436 -13.83 21.44 7.65
CA ASP A 436 -13.97 21.29 6.20
C ASP A 436 -14.80 20.06 5.82
N PHE A 437 -14.73 18.98 6.59
CA PHE A 437 -15.62 17.83 6.44
C PHE A 437 -17.10 18.25 6.56
N PHE A 438 -17.49 18.96 7.64
CA PHE A 438 -18.88 19.41 7.81
C PHE A 438 -19.30 20.42 6.73
N LYS A 439 -18.42 21.36 6.37
CA LYS A 439 -18.68 22.33 5.29
C LYS A 439 -18.85 21.63 3.93
N GLY A 440 -17.99 20.67 3.62
CA GLY A 440 -18.01 19.87 2.41
C GLY A 440 -19.26 19.00 2.33
N PHE A 441 -19.61 18.32 3.43
CA PHE A 441 -20.84 17.55 3.56
C PHE A 441 -22.07 18.43 3.29
N TYR A 442 -22.17 19.57 3.98
CA TYR A 442 -23.30 20.50 3.81
C TYR A 442 -23.38 21.04 2.38
N LYS A 443 -22.26 21.48 1.80
CA LYS A 443 -22.22 22.00 0.43
C LYS A 443 -22.58 20.93 -0.59
N SER A 444 -22.09 19.71 -0.43
CA SER A 444 -22.39 18.58 -1.31
C SER A 444 -23.87 18.20 -1.24
N MET A 445 -24.43 18.09 -0.02
CA MET A 445 -25.86 17.84 0.16
C MET A 445 -26.72 18.99 -0.39
N SER A 446 -26.35 20.24 -0.12
CA SER A 446 -27.05 21.42 -0.62
C SER A 446 -27.03 21.46 -2.16
N GLN A 447 -25.87 21.21 -2.79
CA GLN A 447 -25.76 21.15 -4.23
C GLN A 447 -26.57 19.98 -4.82
N PHE A 448 -26.49 18.80 -4.21
CA PHE A 448 -27.27 17.63 -4.62
C PHE A 448 -28.78 17.89 -4.53
N ILE A 449 -29.26 18.54 -3.46
CA ILE A 449 -30.67 18.88 -3.29
C ILE A 449 -31.12 19.99 -4.26
N ILE A 450 -30.36 21.07 -4.36
CA ILE A 450 -30.75 22.29 -5.09
C ILE A 450 -30.54 22.18 -6.60
N HIS A 451 -29.50 21.48 -7.05
CA HIS A 451 -29.20 21.37 -8.48
C HIS A 451 -29.61 19.99 -8.99
N ASP A 452 -29.00 18.91 -8.49
CA ASP A 452 -29.20 17.59 -9.10
C ASP A 452 -30.65 17.11 -8.94
N LEU A 453 -31.17 17.08 -7.72
CA LEU A 453 -32.53 16.61 -7.43
C LEU A 453 -33.63 17.53 -7.96
N HIS A 454 -33.41 18.85 -7.87
CA HIS A 454 -34.35 19.84 -8.39
C HIS A 454 -34.39 19.83 -9.93
N GLU A 455 -33.24 19.85 -10.61
CA GLU A 455 -33.18 19.74 -12.07
C GLU A 455 -33.73 18.39 -12.53
N GLU A 456 -33.44 17.30 -11.82
CA GLU A 456 -34.00 15.98 -12.15
C GLU A 456 -35.53 15.95 -12.04
N PHE A 457 -36.10 16.64 -11.05
CA PHE A 457 -37.55 16.81 -10.93
C PHE A 457 -38.13 17.73 -12.02
N PHE A 458 -37.54 18.89 -12.25
CA PHE A 458 -37.99 19.85 -13.27
C PHE A 458 -37.87 19.28 -14.69
N ASN A 459 -36.76 18.62 -15.02
CA ASN A 459 -36.55 17.96 -16.30
C ASN A 459 -37.59 16.86 -16.52
N HIS A 460 -37.97 16.12 -15.48
CA HIS A 460 -39.04 15.12 -15.58
C HIS A 460 -40.40 15.78 -15.90
N VAL A 461 -40.74 16.88 -15.23
CA VAL A 461 -41.96 17.66 -15.49
C VAL A 461 -41.99 18.17 -16.94
N HIS A 462 -40.87 18.67 -17.48
CA HIS A 462 -40.83 19.30 -18.81
C HIS A 462 -40.41 18.37 -19.97
N ALA A 463 -40.02 17.11 -19.73
CA ALA A 463 -39.41 16.21 -20.71
C ALA A 463 -40.19 16.00 -22.02
N THR A 464 -41.53 16.07 -22.01
CA THR A 464 -42.41 15.91 -23.18
C THR A 464 -42.69 17.20 -23.93
N HIS A 465 -42.39 18.36 -23.32
CA HIS A 465 -42.76 19.68 -23.81
C HIS A 465 -41.54 20.50 -24.27
N ALA A 466 -40.33 20.03 -24.00
CA ALA A 466 -39.11 20.61 -24.55
C ALA A 466 -38.94 20.19 -26.03
N PRO A 467 -38.66 21.13 -26.96
CA PRO A 467 -38.33 20.77 -28.34
C PRO A 467 -37.09 19.86 -28.33
N LYS A 468 -37.14 18.76 -29.10
CA LYS A 468 -36.01 17.83 -29.27
C LYS A 468 -34.80 18.60 -29.81
N GLN A 469 -33.98 19.15 -28.93
CA GLN A 469 -32.63 19.55 -29.28
C GLN A 469 -31.90 18.28 -29.68
N HIS A 470 -31.42 18.24 -30.92
CA HIS A 470 -30.44 17.26 -31.37
C HIS A 470 -29.34 17.19 -30.30
N LEU A 471 -29.24 16.05 -29.61
CA LEU A 471 -28.10 15.70 -28.77
C LEU A 471 -26.87 15.65 -29.67
N SER A 472 -26.24 16.80 -29.86
CA SER A 472 -24.90 16.89 -30.39
C SER A 472 -23.98 16.24 -29.37
N GLU A 473 -23.07 15.36 -29.82
CA GLU A 473 -22.10 14.62 -28.99
C GLU A 473 -21.23 15.50 -28.06
N LYS A 474 -21.37 16.83 -28.11
CA LYS A 474 -20.71 17.78 -27.21
C LYS A 474 -21.32 17.89 -25.80
N ASP A 475 -22.58 17.48 -25.58
CA ASP A 475 -23.24 17.66 -24.27
C ASP A 475 -23.17 16.46 -23.32
N GLN A 476 -22.54 15.35 -23.72
CA GLN A 476 -22.28 14.19 -22.84
C GLN A 476 -21.05 14.35 -21.94
N ARG A 477 -20.36 15.49 -21.98
CA ARG A 477 -19.45 15.84 -20.89
C ARG A 477 -20.33 16.39 -19.78
N PRO A 478 -20.51 15.71 -18.63
CA PRO A 478 -21.07 16.41 -17.49
C PRO A 478 -20.21 17.65 -17.31
N LYS A 479 -20.86 18.82 -17.29
CA LYS A 479 -20.28 20.00 -16.65
C LYS A 479 -20.16 19.61 -15.18
N SER A 480 -19.18 18.76 -14.84
CA SER A 480 -18.60 18.86 -13.52
C SER A 480 -18.31 20.35 -13.41
N LYS A 481 -18.92 21.01 -12.42
CA LYS A 481 -18.42 22.32 -11.99
C LYS A 481 -16.96 22.04 -11.68
N LYS A 482 -16.11 22.27 -12.68
CA LYS A 482 -14.66 22.26 -12.57
C LYS A 482 -14.45 23.06 -11.32
N ILE A 483 -13.91 22.44 -10.28
CA ILE A 483 -13.53 23.18 -9.09
C ILE A 483 -12.45 24.11 -9.61
N LYS A 484 -12.85 25.31 -10.04
CA LYS A 484 -11.94 26.38 -10.36
C LYS A 484 -11.25 26.61 -9.03
N ARG A 485 -10.03 26.08 -8.90
CA ARG A 485 -9.06 26.61 -7.94
C ARG A 485 -8.77 28.02 -8.47
N THR A 486 -9.67 28.95 -8.17
CA THR A 486 -9.65 30.33 -8.66
C THR A 486 -8.29 30.96 -8.34
N SER A 487 -7.72 30.62 -7.19
CA SER A 487 -6.37 31.04 -6.78
C SER A 487 -5.26 30.61 -7.74
N LEU A 488 -5.24 29.35 -8.18
CA LEU A 488 -4.18 28.83 -9.06
C LEU A 488 -4.36 29.30 -10.51
N HIS A 489 -5.60 29.31 -10.99
CA HIS A 489 -5.91 29.72 -12.36
C HIS A 489 -5.67 31.23 -12.56
N GLU A 490 -6.11 32.08 -11.62
CA GLU A 490 -5.82 33.52 -11.65
C GLU A 490 -4.32 33.78 -11.51
N ALA A 491 -3.61 33.06 -10.63
CA ALA A 491 -2.16 33.18 -10.51
C ALA A 491 -1.42 32.83 -11.82
N LEU A 492 -1.84 31.77 -12.53
CA LEU A 492 -1.22 31.34 -13.79
C LEU A 492 -1.59 32.24 -14.98
N GLN A 493 -2.82 32.75 -15.01
CA GLN A 493 -3.29 33.69 -16.03
C GLN A 493 -2.63 35.07 -15.85
N ASN A 494 -2.55 35.58 -14.62
CA ASN A 494 -1.90 36.86 -14.32
C ASN A 494 -0.38 36.85 -14.57
N GLN A 495 0.23 35.66 -14.63
CA GLN A 495 1.65 35.46 -14.97
C GLN A 495 1.91 35.20 -16.45
N GLY A 496 0.87 35.17 -17.31
CA GLY A 496 1.00 35.01 -18.77
C GLY A 496 1.36 33.59 -19.23
N LEU A 497 1.15 32.57 -18.39
CA LEU A 497 1.50 31.17 -18.69
C LEU A 497 0.37 30.41 -19.39
N LEU A 498 -0.86 30.91 -19.23
CA LEU A 498 -2.02 30.49 -19.99
C LEU A 498 -2.23 31.52 -21.09
N ALA A 499 -2.44 31.09 -22.34
CA ALA A 499 -2.90 32.01 -23.37
C ALA A 499 -4.22 32.67 -22.93
N ASN A 500 -4.53 33.88 -23.41
CA ASN A 500 -5.76 34.59 -23.04
C ASN A 500 -6.99 33.68 -23.27
N GLY A 501 -7.62 33.24 -22.17
CA GLY A 501 -8.78 32.35 -22.19
C GLY A 501 -8.50 30.84 -22.18
N GLN A 502 -7.25 30.39 -22.19
CA GLN A 502 -6.88 28.96 -22.09
C GLN A 502 -7.06 28.45 -20.66
N THR A 503 -7.78 27.35 -20.50
CA THR A 503 -7.96 26.71 -19.19
C THR A 503 -6.74 25.88 -18.80
N LEU A 504 -6.49 25.71 -17.49
CA LEU A 504 -5.41 24.83 -17.00
C LEU A 504 -5.52 23.42 -17.59
N GLU A 505 -6.76 22.96 -17.83
CA GLU A 505 -6.99 21.63 -18.38
C GLU A 505 -6.63 21.52 -19.87
N GLU A 506 -6.86 22.58 -20.65
CA GLU A 506 -6.43 22.65 -22.05
C GLU A 506 -4.91 22.67 -22.15
N PHE A 507 -4.24 23.46 -21.31
CA PHE A 507 -2.78 23.47 -21.24
C PHE A 507 -2.21 22.08 -20.91
N ILE A 508 -2.75 21.41 -19.89
CA ILE A 508 -2.33 20.04 -19.53
C ILE A 508 -2.58 19.07 -20.69
N SER A 509 -3.75 19.13 -21.34
CA SER A 509 -4.08 18.28 -22.48
C SER A 509 -3.12 18.49 -23.66
N ASP A 510 -2.75 19.73 -23.97
CA ASP A 510 -1.80 20.06 -25.04
C ASP A 510 -0.40 19.52 -24.74
N GLN A 511 0.05 19.61 -23.49
CA GLN A 511 1.35 19.08 -23.07
C GLN A 511 1.39 17.55 -23.13
N ILE A 512 0.32 16.86 -22.72
CA ILE A 512 0.24 15.39 -22.76
C ILE A 512 0.25 14.89 -24.21
N ASN A 513 -0.57 15.50 -25.06
CA ASN A 513 -0.69 15.14 -26.48
C ASN A 513 0.64 15.30 -27.22
N ASN A 514 1.44 16.31 -26.84
CA ASN A 514 2.73 16.59 -27.45
C ASN A 514 3.92 15.83 -26.81
N SER A 515 3.70 15.06 -25.73
CA SER A 515 4.77 14.32 -25.04
C SER A 515 4.96 12.89 -25.61
N PRO A 516 6.12 12.23 -25.42
CA PRO A 516 6.30 10.82 -25.79
C PRO A 516 5.76 9.81 -24.74
N TYR A 517 5.26 10.30 -23.59
CA TYR A 517 4.95 9.47 -22.42
C TYR A 517 3.57 8.81 -22.48
N VAL A 518 3.50 7.52 -22.12
CA VAL A 518 2.25 6.77 -21.96
C VAL A 518 2.18 6.25 -20.53
N ILE A 519 1.11 6.55 -19.79
CA ILE A 519 0.97 6.07 -18.42
C ILE A 519 0.58 4.58 -18.47
N ALA A 520 1.39 3.73 -17.85
CA ALA A 520 1.12 2.29 -17.82
C ALA A 520 -0.02 2.01 -16.83
N ARG A 521 -1.27 1.93 -17.31
CA ARG A 521 -2.46 1.62 -16.50
C ARG A 521 -3.54 0.94 -17.34
N ALA A 522 -4.50 0.32 -16.65
CA ALA A 522 -5.69 -0.24 -17.30
C ALA A 522 -6.56 0.88 -17.91
N ASN A 523 -7.18 0.60 -19.05
CA ASN A 523 -8.07 1.54 -19.75
C ASN A 523 -9.44 1.61 -19.09
N HIS A 524 -9.93 0.44 -18.70
CA HIS A 524 -11.24 0.32 -18.08
C HIS A 524 -11.05 0.30 -16.57
N PRO A 525 -11.73 1.17 -15.82
CA PRO A 525 -11.66 1.13 -14.36
C PRO A 525 -12.34 -0.15 -13.84
N PRO A 526 -12.08 -0.54 -12.58
CA PRO A 526 -12.88 -1.57 -11.93
C PRO A 526 -14.36 -1.20 -11.98
N THR A 527 -15.22 -2.21 -12.12
CA THR A 527 -16.67 -1.97 -12.09
C THR A 527 -17.09 -1.35 -10.77
N ALA A 528 -17.94 -0.32 -10.84
CA ALA A 528 -18.59 0.23 -9.68
C ALA A 528 -19.42 -0.84 -8.91
N HIS A 529 -19.67 -0.59 -7.63
CA HIS A 529 -20.52 -1.47 -6.84
C HIS A 529 -21.90 -1.60 -7.48
N THR A 530 -22.40 -2.84 -7.56
CA THR A 530 -23.65 -3.19 -8.25
C THR A 530 -24.86 -2.43 -7.72
N TYR A 531 -24.91 -2.17 -6.40
CA TYR A 531 -26.01 -1.49 -5.76
C TYR A 531 -25.51 -0.47 -4.74
N GLU A 532 -26.18 0.68 -4.69
CA GLU A 532 -25.93 1.74 -3.71
C GLU A 532 -26.89 1.70 -2.51
N ASN A 533 -27.90 0.82 -2.53
CA ASN A 533 -28.89 0.76 -1.47
C ASN A 533 -28.26 0.29 -0.14
N PRO A 534 -28.81 0.72 1.00
CA PRO A 534 -28.23 0.43 2.31
C PRO A 534 -28.19 -1.07 2.64
N LEU A 535 -29.14 -1.86 2.14
CA LEU A 535 -29.19 -3.32 2.40
C LEU A 535 -28.05 -4.10 1.75
N HIS A 536 -27.75 -3.88 0.46
CA HIS A 536 -26.61 -4.57 -0.17
C HIS A 536 -25.28 -4.05 0.39
N ARG A 537 -25.19 -2.77 0.75
CA ARG A 537 -24.01 -2.22 1.42
C ARG A 537 -23.81 -2.82 2.81
N ALA A 538 -24.87 -2.94 3.62
CA ALA A 538 -24.81 -3.59 4.93
C ALA A 538 -24.40 -5.06 4.80
N LEU A 539 -24.98 -5.79 3.83
CA LEU A 539 -24.54 -7.16 3.52
C LEU A 539 -23.06 -7.21 3.14
N GLY A 540 -22.58 -6.26 2.31
CA GLY A 540 -21.16 -6.13 1.98
C GLY A 540 -20.26 -5.93 3.20
N VAL A 541 -20.68 -5.09 4.16
CA VAL A 541 -19.94 -4.85 5.42
C VAL A 541 -19.92 -6.12 6.28
N VAL A 542 -21.06 -6.81 6.42
CA VAL A 542 -21.15 -8.08 7.17
C VAL A 542 -20.27 -9.15 6.52
N ARG A 543 -20.28 -9.27 5.19
CA ARG A 543 -19.42 -10.21 4.46
C ARG A 543 -17.94 -9.84 4.58
N HIS A 544 -17.59 -8.56 4.57
CA HIS A 544 -16.22 -8.12 4.80
C HIS A 544 -15.75 -8.44 6.24
N LEU A 545 -16.63 -8.29 7.24
CA LEU A 545 -16.39 -8.70 8.62
C LEU A 545 -16.18 -10.22 8.73
N ALA A 546 -17.10 -11.01 8.20
CA ALA A 546 -17.01 -12.46 8.18
C ALA A 546 -15.77 -12.94 7.41
N GLY A 547 -15.45 -12.27 6.30
CA GLY A 547 -14.29 -12.51 5.45
C GLY A 547 -12.98 -12.51 6.24
N PHE A 548 -12.82 -11.62 7.23
CA PHE A 548 -11.64 -11.63 8.09
C PHE A 548 -11.48 -12.94 8.89
N PHE A 549 -12.57 -13.46 9.45
CA PHE A 549 -12.57 -14.72 10.20
C PHE A 549 -12.27 -15.91 9.28
N ILE A 550 -12.88 -15.92 8.10
CA ILE A 550 -12.69 -16.93 7.07
C ILE A 550 -11.24 -16.93 6.59
N ASP A 551 -10.74 -15.78 6.15
CA ASP A 551 -9.39 -15.62 5.62
C ASP A 551 -8.34 -16.12 6.59
N THR A 552 -8.50 -15.75 7.86
CA THR A 552 -7.54 -16.10 8.89
C THR A 552 -7.55 -17.59 9.18
N SER A 553 -8.73 -18.22 9.08
CA SER A 553 -8.91 -19.66 9.31
C SER A 553 -8.49 -20.50 8.10
N GLU A 554 -8.74 -20.04 6.87
CA GLU A 554 -8.39 -20.75 5.63
C GLU A 554 -6.90 -20.66 5.29
N ARG A 555 -6.24 -19.55 5.62
CA ARG A 555 -4.78 -19.39 5.42
C ARG A 555 -3.98 -20.44 6.17
N ASN A 556 -4.46 -20.89 7.32
CA ASN A 556 -3.90 -22.06 8.01
C ASN A 556 -5.02 -22.93 8.56
N PRO A 557 -5.51 -23.91 7.77
CA PRO A 557 -6.68 -24.70 8.13
C PRO A 557 -6.54 -25.46 9.45
N MET A 558 -5.31 -25.82 9.85
CA MET A 558 -5.07 -26.49 11.13
C MET A 558 -5.37 -25.56 12.32
N ILE A 559 -4.87 -24.32 12.27
CA ILE A 559 -5.17 -23.29 13.28
C ILE A 559 -6.64 -22.89 13.19
N GLY A 560 -7.17 -22.72 11.97
CA GLY A 560 -8.57 -22.37 11.74
C GLY A 560 -9.53 -23.39 12.34
N THR A 561 -9.23 -24.69 12.19
CA THR A 561 -10.03 -25.77 12.80
C THR A 561 -10.00 -25.71 14.31
N LEU A 562 -8.81 -25.51 14.90
CA LEU A 562 -8.68 -25.36 16.35
C LEU A 562 -9.42 -24.12 16.85
N ALA A 563 -9.34 -23.02 16.12
CA ALA A 563 -10.02 -21.78 16.45
C ALA A 563 -11.55 -21.93 16.35
N MET A 564 -12.07 -22.64 15.34
CA MET A 564 -13.49 -22.98 15.24
C MET A 564 -13.95 -23.90 16.39
N ALA A 565 -13.15 -24.90 16.75
CA ALA A 565 -13.43 -25.74 17.90
C ALA A 565 -13.46 -24.93 19.21
N ALA A 566 -12.51 -24.00 19.38
CA ALA A 566 -12.46 -23.08 20.52
C ALA A 566 -13.63 -22.09 20.53
N TYR A 567 -14.08 -21.62 19.36
CA TYR A 567 -15.26 -20.79 19.21
C TYR A 567 -16.52 -21.54 19.66
N VAL A 568 -16.73 -22.75 19.16
CA VAL A 568 -17.88 -23.61 19.54
C VAL A 568 -17.81 -23.96 21.03
N TYR A 569 -16.62 -24.25 21.55
CA TYR A 569 -16.41 -24.51 22.98
C TYR A 569 -16.76 -23.29 23.83
N GLY A 570 -16.35 -22.07 23.44
CA GLY A 570 -16.70 -20.84 24.14
C GLY A 570 -18.21 -20.57 24.16
N ALA A 571 -18.87 -20.77 23.01
CA ALA A 571 -20.32 -20.62 22.90
C ALA A 571 -21.05 -21.66 23.76
N GLY A 572 -20.61 -22.92 23.68
CA GLY A 572 -21.17 -24.03 24.44
C GLY A 572 -20.98 -23.88 25.95
N ALA A 573 -19.84 -23.34 26.38
CA ALA A 573 -19.54 -23.11 27.79
C ALA A 573 -20.52 -22.11 28.43
N VAL A 574 -21.00 -21.12 27.68
CA VAL A 574 -21.96 -20.11 28.20
C VAL A 574 -23.41 -20.51 27.95
N LEU A 575 -23.76 -20.96 26.75
CA LEU A 575 -25.14 -21.23 26.36
C LEU A 575 -25.66 -22.58 26.88
N ALA A 576 -24.81 -23.62 26.90
CA ALA A 576 -25.22 -24.99 27.21
C ALA A 576 -24.11 -25.80 27.92
N PRO A 577 -23.66 -25.38 29.12
CA PRO A 577 -22.50 -25.97 29.80
C PRO A 577 -22.67 -27.46 30.11
N ASN A 578 -23.86 -27.89 30.49
CA ASN A 578 -24.14 -29.29 30.83
C ASN A 578 -24.03 -30.20 29.59
N VAL A 579 -24.55 -29.75 28.44
CA VAL A 579 -24.45 -30.49 27.17
C VAL A 579 -22.99 -30.59 26.71
N LEU A 580 -22.24 -29.49 26.84
CA LEU A 580 -20.81 -29.49 26.53
C LEU A 580 -20.03 -30.44 27.46
N ALA A 581 -20.31 -30.42 28.75
CA ALA A 581 -19.68 -31.32 29.73
C ALA A 581 -19.95 -32.79 29.41
N ASP A 582 -21.18 -33.14 29.02
CA ASP A 582 -21.53 -34.50 28.60
C ASP A 582 -20.79 -34.95 27.33
N ILE A 583 -20.67 -34.06 26.34
CA ILE A 583 -19.89 -34.32 25.12
C ILE A 583 -18.41 -34.53 25.46
N LEU A 584 -17.82 -33.65 26.27
CA LEU A 584 -16.41 -33.75 26.67
C LEU A 584 -16.13 -34.99 27.51
N LYS A 585 -17.07 -35.40 28.38
CA LYS A 585 -16.97 -36.63 29.15
C LYS A 585 -16.99 -37.86 28.25
N LYS A 586 -17.85 -37.88 27.22
CA LYS A 586 -17.88 -38.93 26.18
C LYS A 586 -16.59 -38.98 25.35
N LEU A 587 -15.95 -37.84 25.13
CA LEU A 587 -14.67 -37.74 24.42
C LEU A 587 -13.44 -37.98 25.32
N HIS A 588 -13.64 -38.31 26.61
CA HIS A 588 -12.56 -38.47 27.60
C HIS A 588 -11.69 -37.21 27.80
N LEU A 589 -12.24 -36.02 27.56
CA LEU A 589 -11.56 -34.72 27.69
C LEU A 589 -11.91 -34.04 29.02
N SER A 590 -11.74 -34.75 30.14
CA SER A 590 -12.12 -34.26 31.47
C SER A 590 -11.42 -32.95 31.88
N GLY A 591 -10.19 -32.72 31.41
CA GLY A 591 -9.47 -31.47 31.63
C GLY A 591 -10.16 -30.23 31.06
N LEU A 592 -10.88 -30.36 29.93
CA LEU A 592 -11.63 -29.25 29.32
C LEU A 592 -12.93 -28.95 30.06
N ILE A 593 -13.44 -29.85 30.91
CA ILE A 593 -14.62 -29.59 31.73
C ILE A 593 -14.29 -28.54 32.80
N TYR A 594 -13.11 -28.64 33.42
CA TYR A 594 -12.63 -27.64 34.37
C TYR A 594 -12.40 -26.25 33.75
N GLY A 595 -12.28 -26.17 32.42
CA GLY A 595 -12.17 -24.91 31.69
C GLY A 595 -13.48 -24.14 31.51
N ILE A 596 -14.64 -24.78 31.70
CA ILE A 596 -15.96 -24.16 31.46
C ILE A 596 -16.20 -22.99 32.42
N GLU A 597 -15.94 -23.18 33.72
CA GLU A 597 -16.17 -22.15 34.73
C GLU A 597 -15.25 -20.92 34.55
N PRO A 598 -13.93 -21.06 34.34
CA PRO A 598 -13.06 -19.93 33.97
C PRO A 598 -13.53 -19.18 32.72
N VAL A 599 -14.03 -19.89 31.71
CA VAL A 599 -14.51 -19.28 30.46
C VAL A 599 -15.80 -18.49 30.69
N GLN A 600 -16.72 -19.01 31.52
CA GLN A 600 -17.92 -18.27 31.94
C GLN A 600 -17.55 -17.03 32.75
N LYS A 601 -16.60 -17.14 33.69
CA LYS A 601 -16.11 -16.00 34.48
C LYS A 601 -15.45 -14.93 33.60
N LEU A 602 -14.66 -15.35 32.61
CA LEU A 602 -14.09 -14.43 31.61
C LEU A 602 -15.18 -13.78 30.75
N ALA A 603 -16.18 -14.55 30.32
CA ALA A 603 -17.31 -14.04 29.55
C ALA A 603 -18.08 -12.96 30.32
N HIS A 604 -18.38 -13.22 31.59
CA HIS A 604 -19.07 -12.30 32.49
C HIS A 604 -18.21 -11.06 32.82
N LEU A 605 -16.89 -11.19 32.88
CA LEU A 605 -16.00 -10.02 33.00
C LEU A 605 -16.09 -9.12 31.77
N MET A 606 -16.36 -9.71 30.60
CA MET A 606 -16.40 -9.01 29.34
C MET A 606 -17.78 -8.53 28.92
N ASN A 607 -18.90 -9.09 29.39
CA ASN A 607 -20.27 -8.64 29.05
C ASN A 607 -21.25 -9.16 30.11
N HIS A 608 -22.50 -8.68 30.11
CA HIS A 608 -23.51 -9.10 31.10
C HIS A 608 -24.70 -9.87 30.50
N GLY A 609 -24.93 -9.81 29.18
CA GLY A 609 -26.00 -10.59 28.54
C GLY A 609 -25.53 -11.98 28.08
N LYS A 610 -26.26 -13.07 28.39
CA LYS A 610 -25.87 -14.46 28.04
C LYS A 610 -25.44 -14.68 26.59
N THR A 611 -26.13 -14.07 25.62
CA THR A 611 -25.79 -14.15 24.19
C THR A 611 -24.49 -13.40 23.88
N SER A 612 -24.35 -12.19 24.43
CA SER A 612 -23.16 -11.35 24.29
C SER A 612 -21.93 -11.92 25.03
N GLU A 613 -22.13 -12.57 26.17
CA GLU A 613 -21.13 -13.34 26.93
C GLU A 613 -20.65 -14.52 26.09
N ALA A 614 -21.58 -15.29 25.51
CA ALA A 614 -21.26 -16.42 24.65
C ALA A 614 -20.45 -15.98 23.42
N ILE A 615 -20.88 -14.92 22.73
CA ILE A 615 -20.17 -14.37 21.57
C ILE A 615 -18.79 -13.87 21.99
N SER A 616 -18.70 -13.13 23.10
CA SER A 616 -17.45 -12.57 23.59
C SER A 616 -16.43 -13.66 23.96
N ALA A 617 -16.85 -14.68 24.70
CA ALA A 617 -16.03 -15.83 25.03
C ALA A 617 -15.57 -16.57 23.77
N SER A 618 -16.49 -16.83 22.84
CA SER A 618 -16.20 -17.53 21.58
C SER A 618 -15.19 -16.78 20.72
N VAL A 619 -15.40 -15.47 20.54
CA VAL A 619 -14.50 -14.60 19.78
C VAL A 619 -13.14 -14.49 20.46
N THR A 620 -13.10 -14.35 21.78
CA THR A 620 -11.84 -14.24 22.54
C THR A 620 -11.02 -15.52 22.44
N LEU A 621 -11.64 -16.69 22.59
CA LEU A 621 -10.96 -17.97 22.42
C LEU A 621 -10.52 -18.19 20.97
N TRP A 622 -11.37 -17.85 19.99
CA TRP A 622 -11.00 -17.90 18.57
C TRP A 622 -9.78 -17.02 18.27
N GLN A 623 -9.82 -15.76 18.71
CA GLN A 623 -8.73 -14.80 18.54
C GLN A 623 -7.46 -15.30 19.24
N GLY A 624 -7.58 -15.85 20.45
CA GLY A 624 -6.46 -16.46 21.16
C GLY A 624 -5.81 -17.60 20.38
N MET A 625 -6.60 -18.51 19.79
CA MET A 625 -6.09 -19.62 18.96
C MET A 625 -5.46 -19.14 17.65
N VAL A 626 -6.06 -18.15 17.01
CA VAL A 626 -5.53 -17.54 15.79
C VAL A 626 -4.22 -16.79 16.05
N VAL A 627 -4.20 -15.93 17.07
CA VAL A 627 -3.04 -15.13 17.44
C VAL A 627 -1.91 -16.05 17.90
N SER A 628 -2.19 -17.05 18.75
CA SER A 628 -1.20 -18.05 19.18
C SER A 628 -0.60 -18.83 18.01
N GLY A 629 -1.40 -19.20 17.01
CA GLY A 629 -0.93 -19.90 15.82
C GLY A 629 -0.13 -19.03 14.83
N ASN A 630 -0.27 -17.70 14.93
CA ASN A 630 0.44 -16.72 14.10
C ASN A 630 1.15 -15.61 14.87
N LEU A 631 1.72 -15.94 16.04
CA LEU A 631 2.29 -14.96 16.98
C LEU A 631 3.35 -14.09 16.32
N ASP A 632 4.26 -14.67 15.56
CA ASP A 632 5.33 -13.94 14.88
C ASP A 632 4.78 -12.85 13.95
N LYS A 633 3.82 -13.19 13.08
CA LYS A 633 3.21 -12.21 12.16
C LYS A 633 2.42 -11.17 12.94
N PHE A 634 1.64 -11.59 13.94
CA PHE A 634 0.87 -10.67 14.78
C PHE A 634 1.77 -9.67 15.49
N PHE A 635 2.86 -10.11 16.12
CA PHE A 635 3.81 -9.22 16.79
C PHE A 635 4.53 -8.31 15.79
N VAL A 636 5.00 -8.82 14.65
CA VAL A 636 5.64 -8.02 13.60
C VAL A 636 4.69 -6.92 13.12
N ASP A 637 3.46 -7.28 12.75
CA ASP A 637 2.48 -6.36 12.21
C ASP A 637 2.06 -5.34 13.29
N ALA A 638 1.72 -5.78 14.50
CA ALA A 638 1.30 -4.89 15.59
C ALA A 638 2.41 -3.89 15.99
N VAL A 639 3.65 -4.37 16.15
CA VAL A 639 4.79 -3.51 16.50
C VAL A 639 5.14 -2.57 15.35
N SER A 640 5.05 -3.04 14.09
CA SER A 640 5.28 -2.17 12.94
C SER A 640 4.24 -1.04 12.87
N VAL A 641 2.97 -1.35 13.06
CA VAL A 641 1.87 -0.37 13.06
C VAL A 641 2.07 0.65 14.19
N LEU A 642 2.33 0.19 15.42
CA LEU A 642 2.61 1.08 16.57
C LEU A 642 3.86 1.95 16.38
N LYS A 643 4.92 1.41 15.78
CA LYS A 643 6.16 2.15 15.49
C LYS A 643 5.97 3.19 14.39
N GLU A 644 5.22 2.86 13.34
CA GLU A 644 5.13 3.68 12.14
C GLU A 644 4.12 4.83 12.28
N ASP A 645 2.96 4.62 12.93
CA ASP A 645 1.90 5.65 13.04
C ASP A 645 1.21 5.72 14.41
N PRO A 646 1.96 5.96 15.51
CA PRO A 646 1.40 5.96 16.86
C PRO A 646 0.26 6.99 17.03
N ALA A 647 0.33 8.13 16.33
CA ALA A 647 -0.70 9.16 16.39
C ALA A 647 -2.02 8.78 15.68
N GLU A 648 -1.93 8.12 14.52
CA GLU A 648 -3.12 7.66 13.79
C GLU A 648 -3.88 6.61 14.61
N ILE A 649 -3.14 5.66 15.18
CA ILE A 649 -3.71 4.62 16.04
C ILE A 649 -4.35 5.24 17.28
N ALA A 650 -3.67 6.20 17.92
CA ALA A 650 -4.22 6.90 19.07
C ALA A 650 -5.55 7.60 18.72
N ILE A 651 -5.61 8.32 17.59
CA ILE A 651 -6.84 8.99 17.12
C ILE A 651 -7.94 7.95 16.83
N ILE A 652 -7.63 6.88 16.10
CA ILE A 652 -8.58 5.81 15.76
C ILE A 652 -9.13 5.15 17.03
N VAL A 653 -8.27 4.83 18.00
CA VAL A 653 -8.67 4.23 19.28
C VAL A 653 -9.55 5.19 20.08
N SER A 654 -9.20 6.47 20.14
CA SER A 654 -10.05 7.49 20.78
C SER A 654 -11.42 7.61 20.11
N LEU A 655 -11.46 7.64 18.77
CA LEU A 655 -12.71 7.66 18.01
C LEU A 655 -13.53 6.39 18.22
N ALA A 656 -12.89 5.23 18.22
CA ALA A 656 -13.52 3.94 18.48
C ALA A 656 -14.15 3.89 19.87
N LEU A 657 -13.40 4.30 20.90
CA LEU A 657 -13.92 4.38 22.27
C LEU A 657 -15.12 5.34 22.36
N SER A 658 -15.03 6.51 21.73
CA SER A 658 -16.11 7.50 21.75
C SER A 658 -17.37 7.02 21.03
N LEU A 659 -17.23 6.36 19.87
CA LEU A 659 -18.36 5.83 19.10
C LEU A 659 -18.96 4.60 19.79
N GLY A 660 -18.13 3.70 20.33
CA GLY A 660 -18.59 2.56 21.11
C GLY A 660 -19.41 3.00 22.31
N TYR A 661 -18.93 4.01 23.05
CA TYR A 661 -19.68 4.62 24.16
C TYR A 661 -20.97 5.30 23.70
N GLY A 662 -20.94 6.02 22.57
CA GLY A 662 -22.12 6.69 22.02
C GLY A 662 -23.20 5.70 21.57
N LEU A 663 -22.82 4.60 20.90
CA LEU A 663 -23.75 3.57 20.44
C LEU A 663 -24.40 2.82 21.60
N THR A 664 -23.63 2.49 22.64
CA THR A 664 -24.20 1.83 23.83
C THR A 664 -25.16 2.75 24.57
N LYS A 665 -24.89 4.06 24.67
CA LYS A 665 -25.85 5.02 25.23
C LYS A 665 -27.08 5.27 24.35
N ALA A 666 -26.95 5.19 23.03
CA ALA A 666 -28.06 5.43 22.10
C ALA A 666 -29.04 4.25 22.00
N ILE A 667 -28.60 3.01 22.26
CA ILE A 667 -29.41 1.79 22.15
C ILE A 667 -29.53 1.16 23.55
N PRO A 668 -30.64 1.38 24.28
CA PRO A 668 -30.79 0.91 25.67
C PRO A 668 -30.65 -0.62 25.82
N SER A 669 -31.10 -1.40 24.83
CA SER A 669 -30.91 -2.86 24.82
C SER A 669 -29.44 -3.26 24.72
N LEU A 670 -28.64 -2.51 23.94
CA LEU A 670 -27.20 -2.73 23.81
C LEU A 670 -26.46 -2.31 25.08
N GLN A 671 -26.88 -1.22 25.74
CA GLN A 671 -26.34 -0.83 27.05
C GLN A 671 -26.57 -1.93 28.11
N HIS A 672 -27.76 -2.52 28.10
CA HIS A 672 -28.12 -3.58 29.04
C HIS A 672 -27.32 -4.86 28.78
N GLU A 673 -27.06 -5.22 27.52
CA GLU A 673 -26.24 -6.39 27.18
C GLU A 673 -24.75 -6.20 27.46
N MET A 674 -24.20 -5.00 27.19
CA MET A 674 -22.76 -4.74 27.26
C MET A 674 -22.26 -4.18 28.60
N GLY A 675 -23.16 -3.63 29.43
CA GLY A 675 -22.80 -3.02 30.71
C GLY A 675 -22.10 -1.66 30.62
N ASP A 676 -21.84 -1.07 31.78
CA ASP A 676 -21.10 0.21 31.92
C ASP A 676 -19.57 0.01 31.89
N PHE A 677 -19.08 -1.23 31.92
CA PHE A 677 -17.65 -1.61 31.95
C PHE A 677 -17.46 -3.02 31.35
N PRO A 678 -16.35 -3.38 30.66
CA PRO A 678 -15.08 -2.64 30.44
C PRO A 678 -14.93 -1.83 29.13
N TYR A 679 -14.01 -0.85 29.13
CA TYR A 679 -13.64 0.01 27.97
C TYR A 679 -13.20 -0.76 26.72
N THR A 680 -12.73 -1.99 26.87
CA THR A 680 -12.39 -2.90 25.76
C THR A 680 -13.59 -3.21 24.88
N ASN A 681 -14.80 -3.23 25.45
CA ASN A 681 -16.04 -3.46 24.70
C ASN A 681 -16.39 -2.27 23.82
N TYR A 682 -16.22 -1.06 24.32
CA TYR A 682 -16.45 0.16 23.54
C TYR A 682 -15.42 0.26 22.41
N ALA A 683 -14.15 -0.05 22.68
CA ALA A 683 -13.13 -0.12 21.64
C ALA A 683 -13.43 -1.20 20.59
N ALA A 684 -13.95 -2.36 20.99
CA ALA A 684 -14.30 -3.45 20.06
C ALA A 684 -15.52 -3.09 19.20
N LEU A 685 -16.58 -2.55 19.80
CA LEU A 685 -17.81 -2.17 19.12
C LEU A 685 -17.59 -0.96 18.20
N GLY A 686 -16.76 -0.01 18.62
CA GLY A 686 -16.42 1.17 17.84
C GLY A 686 -15.18 1.04 16.96
N GLY A 687 -14.40 -0.04 17.04
CA GLY A 687 -13.08 -0.15 16.39
C GLY A 687 -13.08 0.13 14.89
N LYS A 688 -14.03 -0.50 14.15
CA LYS A 688 -14.19 -0.24 12.72
C LYS A 688 -14.88 1.09 12.43
N GLY A 689 -15.77 1.54 13.31
CA GLY A 689 -16.41 2.86 13.20
C GLY A 689 -15.41 4.00 13.38
N GLY A 690 -14.47 3.88 14.31
CA GLY A 690 -13.41 4.85 14.56
C GLY A 690 -12.45 4.98 13.39
N ALA A 691 -12.09 3.85 12.76
CA ALA A 691 -11.29 3.86 11.54
C ALA A 691 -12.06 4.48 10.35
N ALA A 692 -13.34 4.15 10.19
CA ALA A 692 -14.19 4.71 9.15
C ALA A 692 -14.39 6.23 9.33
N ILE A 693 -14.61 6.70 10.55
CA ILE A 693 -14.73 8.13 10.86
C ILE A 693 -13.42 8.85 10.59
N TYR A 694 -12.29 8.27 11.02
CA TYR A 694 -10.98 8.84 10.72
C TYR A 694 -10.77 9.01 9.22
N ASP A 695 -11.09 7.99 8.43
CA ASP A 695 -10.94 8.02 6.98
C ASP A 695 -11.87 9.05 6.33
N THR A 696 -13.14 9.10 6.76
CA THR A 696 -14.16 10.08 6.32
C THR A 696 -13.70 11.53 6.58
N ILE A 697 -13.14 11.81 7.77
CA ILE A 697 -12.65 13.14 8.13
C ILE A 697 -11.40 13.49 7.31
N MET A 698 -10.51 12.52 7.12
CA MET A 698 -9.27 12.75 6.38
C MET A 698 -9.50 12.87 4.88
N HIS A 699 -10.46 12.15 4.30
CA HIS A 699 -10.71 12.12 2.87
C HIS A 699 -12.17 12.47 2.56
N PRO A 700 -12.62 13.73 2.80
CA PRO A 700 -14.02 14.10 2.64
C PRO A 700 -14.47 13.88 1.18
N GLY A 701 -15.38 12.93 0.96
CA GLY A 701 -15.81 12.49 -0.36
C GLY A 701 -17.24 11.93 -0.39
N ASP A 702 -17.54 11.06 -1.36
CA ASP A 702 -18.78 10.27 -1.41
C ASP A 702 -18.73 9.12 -0.39
N ASP A 703 -18.64 9.50 0.88
CA ASP A 703 -18.51 8.59 2.00
C ASP A 703 -19.84 7.88 2.30
N TRP A 704 -19.79 6.78 3.06
CA TRP A 704 -20.97 5.96 3.39
C TRP A 704 -22.14 6.80 3.92
N PHE A 705 -21.86 7.77 4.79
CA PHE A 705 -22.87 8.65 5.37
C PHE A 705 -23.50 9.57 4.31
N LEU A 706 -22.67 10.27 3.53
CA LEU A 706 -23.14 11.14 2.44
C LEU A 706 -23.93 10.36 1.40
N GLY A 707 -23.43 9.20 0.96
CA GLY A 707 -24.12 8.33 0.01
C GLY A 707 -25.47 7.84 0.53
N THR A 708 -25.59 7.55 1.83
CA THR A 708 -26.86 7.14 2.45
C THR A 708 -27.86 8.31 2.49
N CYS A 709 -27.41 9.52 2.83
CA CYS A 709 -28.25 10.72 2.77
C CYS A 709 -28.70 11.04 1.34
N LYS A 710 -27.79 10.98 0.37
CA LYS A 710 -28.11 11.17 -1.06
C LYS A 710 -29.12 10.14 -1.55
N TRP A 711 -28.94 8.86 -1.20
CA TRP A 711 -29.89 7.80 -1.52
C TRP A 711 -31.28 8.08 -0.94
N PHE A 712 -31.35 8.48 0.34
CA PHE A 712 -32.62 8.83 0.98
C PHE A 712 -33.32 10.00 0.28
N CYS A 713 -32.60 11.09 0.00
CA CYS A 713 -33.15 12.25 -0.71
C CYS A 713 -33.58 11.90 -2.15
N LYS A 714 -32.83 11.06 -2.87
CA LYS A 714 -33.20 10.59 -4.22
C LYS A 714 -34.50 9.78 -4.21
N ASN A 715 -34.71 8.95 -3.19
CA ASN A 715 -35.98 8.21 -3.04
C ASN A 715 -37.15 9.15 -2.74
N ILE A 716 -36.96 10.18 -1.89
CA ILE A 716 -37.98 11.20 -1.64
C ILE A 716 -38.37 11.91 -2.94
N ILE A 717 -37.40 12.29 -3.78
CA ILE A 717 -37.65 12.96 -5.05
C ILE A 717 -38.33 12.05 -6.06
N ASN A 718 -37.95 10.77 -6.12
CA ASN A 718 -38.67 9.80 -6.94
C ASN A 718 -40.13 9.65 -6.50
N ILE A 719 -40.43 9.66 -5.20
CA ILE A 719 -41.81 9.71 -4.69
C ILE A 719 -42.50 11.02 -5.12
N GLY A 720 -41.80 12.15 -5.06
CA GLY A 720 -42.28 13.44 -5.57
C GLY A 720 -42.63 13.40 -7.06
N LYS A 721 -41.78 12.80 -7.92
CA LYS A 721 -42.06 12.63 -9.35
C LYS A 721 -43.30 11.76 -9.62
N LEU A 722 -43.58 10.81 -8.75
CA LEU A 722 -44.74 9.94 -8.88
C LEU A 722 -46.04 10.62 -8.48
N LEU A 723 -46.04 11.34 -7.36
CA LEU A 723 -47.26 11.86 -6.74
C LEU A 723 -47.54 13.32 -7.08
N VAL A 724 -46.50 14.13 -7.25
CA VAL A 724 -46.59 15.60 -7.30
C VAL A 724 -46.33 16.14 -8.70
N ALA A 725 -45.42 15.52 -9.48
CA ALA A 725 -45.09 16.01 -10.84
C ALA A 725 -46.29 16.11 -11.80
N PRO A 726 -47.29 15.19 -11.83
CA PRO A 726 -48.46 15.33 -12.70
C PRO A 726 -49.26 16.60 -12.42
N PHE A 727 -49.36 17.03 -11.15
CA PHE A 727 -50.05 18.25 -10.77
C PHE A 727 -49.28 19.50 -11.19
N PHE A 728 -47.95 19.49 -11.07
CA PHE A 728 -47.10 20.58 -11.55
C PHE A 728 -47.11 20.69 -13.08
N GLU A 729 -47.06 19.56 -13.78
CA GLU A 729 -47.16 19.54 -15.25
C GLU A 729 -48.55 20.03 -15.72
N GLY A 730 -49.61 19.64 -15.01
CA GLY A 730 -50.96 20.15 -15.22
C GLY A 730 -51.10 21.66 -14.97
N PHE A 731 -50.36 22.21 -14.01
CA PHE A 731 -50.31 23.64 -13.74
C PHE A 731 -49.62 24.42 -14.88
N TYR A 732 -48.54 23.88 -15.46
CA TYR A 732 -47.80 24.54 -16.54
C TYR A 732 -48.42 24.37 -17.94
N TYR A 733 -49.03 23.22 -18.24
CA TYR A 733 -49.47 22.86 -19.60
C TYR A 733 -50.96 22.47 -19.70
N GLY A 734 -51.73 22.63 -18.64
CA GLY A 734 -53.17 22.35 -18.60
C GLY A 734 -53.51 20.87 -18.38
N PHE A 735 -54.81 20.55 -18.31
CA PHE A 735 -55.29 19.22 -17.90
C PHE A 735 -54.98 18.11 -18.91
N PHE A 736 -55.26 18.34 -20.21
CA PHE A 736 -55.08 17.32 -21.24
C PHE A 736 -53.62 17.16 -21.67
N ASP A 737 -52.94 18.27 -21.96
CA ASP A 737 -51.55 18.24 -22.46
C ASP A 737 -50.52 18.11 -21.33
N GLY A 738 -50.85 18.53 -20.10
CA GLY A 738 -49.97 18.44 -18.93
C GLY A 738 -50.30 17.29 -17.98
N PHE A 739 -51.44 17.34 -17.28
CA PHE A 739 -51.75 16.40 -16.20
C PHE A 739 -51.84 14.93 -16.67
N ILE A 740 -52.53 14.66 -17.78
CA ILE A 740 -52.65 13.29 -18.34
C ILE A 740 -51.31 12.77 -18.87
N ASN A 741 -50.49 13.62 -19.49
CA ASN A 741 -49.16 13.25 -19.96
C ASN A 741 -48.18 13.02 -18.80
N GLY A 742 -48.23 13.85 -17.76
CA GLY A 742 -47.50 13.66 -16.52
C GLY A 742 -47.87 12.34 -15.84
N TRP A 743 -49.15 11.98 -15.79
CA TRP A 743 -49.60 10.68 -15.27
C TRP A 743 -49.05 9.50 -16.09
N LYS A 744 -49.00 9.61 -17.43
CA LYS A 744 -48.38 8.59 -18.29
C LYS A 744 -46.87 8.46 -18.04
N LYS A 745 -46.15 9.57 -17.80
CA LYS A 745 -44.72 9.55 -17.41
C LYS A 745 -44.53 8.89 -16.05
N SER A 746 -45.35 9.23 -15.07
CA SER A 746 -45.33 8.58 -13.75
C SER A 746 -45.57 7.08 -13.91
N GLY A 747 -46.48 6.64 -14.78
CA GLY A 747 -46.68 5.21 -15.09
C GLY A 747 -45.43 4.51 -15.66
N GLN A 748 -44.69 5.15 -16.57
CA GLN A 748 -43.43 4.62 -17.09
C GLN A 748 -42.35 4.55 -15.99
N LEU A 749 -42.27 5.58 -15.14
CA LEU A 749 -41.34 5.64 -14.02
C LEU A 749 -41.67 4.60 -12.93
N ILE A 750 -42.94 4.32 -12.65
CA ILE A 750 -43.38 3.20 -11.79
C ILE A 750 -42.92 1.87 -12.37
N LYS A 751 -43.09 1.65 -13.67
CA LYS A 751 -42.66 0.41 -14.33
C LYS A 751 -41.15 0.22 -14.23
N GLN A 752 -40.36 1.28 -14.41
CA GLN A 752 -38.90 1.25 -14.28
C GLN A 752 -38.45 1.04 -12.83
N LEU A 753 -38.99 1.78 -11.87
CA LEU A 753 -38.68 1.62 -10.45
C LEU A 753 -39.12 0.25 -9.91
N GLY A 754 -40.28 -0.25 -10.34
CA GLY A 754 -40.76 -1.59 -10.00
C GLY A 754 -39.83 -2.67 -10.53
N LYS A 755 -39.39 -2.55 -11.79
CA LYS A 755 -38.39 -3.43 -12.41
C LYS A 755 -37.07 -3.44 -11.63
N GLN A 756 -36.54 -2.26 -11.28
CA GLN A 756 -35.29 -2.10 -10.53
C GLN A 756 -35.39 -2.61 -9.10
N THR A 757 -36.50 -2.33 -8.41
CA THR A 757 -36.74 -2.79 -7.04
C THR A 757 -36.85 -4.30 -7.00
N LEU A 758 -37.63 -4.90 -7.92
CA LEU A 758 -37.75 -6.35 -8.02
C LEU A 758 -36.40 -7.01 -8.35
N ALA A 759 -35.64 -6.46 -9.30
CA ALA A 759 -34.31 -6.95 -9.62
C ALA A 759 -33.34 -6.87 -8.44
N ALA A 760 -33.33 -5.75 -7.71
CA ALA A 760 -32.50 -5.58 -6.51
C ALA A 760 -32.93 -6.53 -5.37
N SER A 761 -34.23 -6.75 -5.16
CA SER A 761 -34.73 -7.69 -4.15
C SER A 761 -34.36 -9.14 -4.49
N VAL A 762 -34.53 -9.55 -5.75
CA VAL A 762 -34.13 -10.89 -6.19
C VAL A 762 -32.61 -11.06 -6.12
N ASP A 763 -31.82 -10.05 -6.51
CA ASP A 763 -30.37 -10.10 -6.34
C ASP A 763 -29.97 -10.21 -4.88
N LEU A 764 -30.63 -9.49 -3.96
CA LEU A 764 -30.34 -9.58 -2.53
C LEU A 764 -30.57 -11.01 -2.02
N ILE A 765 -31.67 -11.65 -2.42
CA ILE A 765 -31.96 -13.05 -2.07
C ILE A 765 -30.88 -13.98 -2.64
N LEU A 766 -30.51 -13.81 -3.92
CA LEU A 766 -29.44 -14.60 -4.55
C LEU A 766 -28.08 -14.37 -3.87
N ALA A 767 -27.77 -13.13 -3.48
CA ALA A 767 -26.56 -12.78 -2.76
C ALA A 767 -26.53 -13.44 -1.37
N ILE A 768 -27.67 -13.49 -0.67
CA ILE A 768 -27.80 -14.21 0.61
C ILE A 768 -27.63 -15.73 0.39
N LEU A 769 -28.16 -16.29 -0.70
CA LEU A 769 -28.00 -17.71 -1.06
C LEU A 769 -26.53 -18.08 -1.36
N THR A 770 -25.66 -17.12 -1.68
CA THR A 770 -24.22 -17.39 -1.77
C THR A 770 -23.56 -17.58 -0.41
N ILE A 771 -24.15 -17.10 0.70
CA ILE A 771 -23.52 -17.14 2.03
C ILE A 771 -23.27 -18.57 2.53
N PRO A 772 -24.25 -19.49 2.46
CA PRO A 772 -24.01 -20.89 2.82
C PRO A 772 -22.90 -21.53 1.98
N LEU A 773 -22.81 -21.17 0.69
CA LEU A 773 -21.86 -21.75 -0.25
C LEU A 773 -20.45 -21.18 -0.12
N LEU A 774 -20.28 -19.90 0.20
CA LEU A 774 -18.98 -19.25 0.27
C LEU A 774 -18.44 -19.22 1.71
N GLU A 775 -19.17 -18.59 2.62
CA GLU A 775 -18.73 -18.31 4.00
C GLU A 775 -19.01 -19.48 4.97
N ALA A 776 -20.18 -20.10 4.91
CA ALA A 776 -20.50 -21.18 5.85
C ALA A 776 -19.76 -22.48 5.47
N SER A 777 -19.73 -22.82 4.18
CA SER A 777 -19.00 -24.01 3.71
C SER A 777 -17.50 -23.91 3.98
N SER A 778 -16.90 -22.71 3.88
CA SER A 778 -15.48 -22.54 4.17
C SER A 778 -15.20 -22.80 5.65
N LEU A 779 -15.92 -22.13 6.56
CA LEU A 779 -15.68 -22.24 8.01
C LEU A 779 -16.08 -23.58 8.61
N LEU A 780 -17.20 -24.16 8.19
CA LEU A 780 -17.79 -25.33 8.86
C LEU A 780 -17.41 -26.65 8.21
N ILE A 781 -17.01 -26.65 6.93
CA ILE A 781 -16.71 -27.88 6.18
C ILE A 781 -15.26 -27.89 5.73
N HIS A 782 -14.87 -26.92 4.88
CA HIS A 782 -13.57 -26.92 4.22
C HIS A 782 -12.41 -26.74 5.20
N VAL A 783 -12.47 -25.75 6.10
CA VAL A 783 -11.44 -25.50 7.11
C VAL A 783 -11.27 -26.72 8.03
N PRO A 784 -12.32 -27.27 8.68
CA PRO A 784 -12.23 -28.49 9.48
C PRO A 784 -11.68 -29.68 8.70
N PHE A 785 -12.17 -29.92 7.49
CA PHE A 785 -11.71 -31.03 6.65
C PHE A 785 -10.22 -30.89 6.31
N ARG A 786 -9.78 -29.73 5.81
CA ARG A 786 -8.36 -29.47 5.51
C ARG A 786 -7.50 -29.47 6.77
N GLY A 787 -7.99 -28.97 7.90
CA GLY A 787 -7.24 -28.93 9.15
C GLY A 787 -7.00 -30.32 9.74
N ILE A 788 -8.04 -31.15 9.82
CA ILE A 788 -7.96 -32.53 10.32
C ILE A 788 -7.05 -33.36 9.39
N THR A 789 -7.27 -33.27 8.07
CA THR A 789 -6.45 -34.03 7.11
C THR A 789 -4.99 -33.56 7.12
N ASN A 790 -4.73 -32.26 7.28
CA ASN A 790 -3.37 -31.74 7.46
C ASN A 790 -2.72 -32.22 8.75
N PHE A 791 -3.47 -32.31 9.85
CA PHE A 791 -2.97 -32.86 11.11
C PHE A 791 -2.57 -34.33 10.96
N PHE A 792 -3.45 -35.18 10.46
CA PHE A 792 -3.14 -36.61 10.25
C PHE A 792 -1.97 -36.81 9.29
N ARG A 793 -1.97 -36.10 8.16
CA ARG A 793 -0.88 -36.13 7.19
C ARG A 793 0.46 -35.76 7.80
N LYS A 794 0.52 -34.67 8.58
CA LYS A 794 1.75 -34.24 9.26
C LYS A 794 2.19 -35.25 10.32
N LEU A 795 1.26 -35.80 11.09
CA LEU A 795 1.55 -36.83 12.06
C LEU A 795 2.18 -38.05 11.38
N LEU A 796 1.56 -38.56 10.32
CA LEU A 796 2.06 -39.69 9.54
C LEU A 796 3.41 -39.37 8.89
N SER A 797 3.58 -38.17 8.35
CA SER A 797 4.84 -37.70 7.75
C SER A 797 5.99 -37.64 8.78
N VAL A 798 5.72 -37.13 9.98
CA VAL A 798 6.67 -37.09 11.11
C VAL A 798 7.03 -38.49 11.56
N LEU A 799 6.04 -39.36 11.76
CA LEU A 799 6.25 -40.76 12.11
C LEU A 799 6.98 -41.52 11.00
N GLY A 800 6.90 -41.10 9.74
CA GLY A 800 7.58 -41.74 8.62
C GLY A 800 9.06 -41.37 8.44
N ASN A 801 9.53 -40.28 9.05
CA ASN A 801 10.81 -39.64 8.71
C ASN A 801 11.57 -39.12 9.95
N PHE A 802 11.85 -39.98 10.93
CA PHE A 802 12.55 -39.58 12.15
C PHE A 802 14.01 -39.18 11.89
N ARG A 803 14.67 -39.76 10.87
CA ARG A 803 16.05 -39.40 10.53
C ARG A 803 16.17 -37.92 10.14
N VAL A 804 15.20 -37.40 9.39
CA VAL A 804 15.18 -36.00 8.93
C VAL A 804 15.01 -35.05 10.12
N ILE A 805 14.15 -35.40 11.07
CA ILE A 805 13.92 -34.63 12.30
C ILE A 805 15.16 -34.67 13.20
N GLY A 806 15.76 -35.85 13.36
CA GLY A 806 17.00 -36.01 14.13
C GLY A 806 18.13 -35.16 13.57
N LYS A 807 18.32 -35.18 12.24
CA LYS A 807 19.30 -34.33 11.55
C LYS A 807 19.04 -32.84 11.76
N LEU A 808 17.78 -32.39 11.65
CA LEU A 808 17.43 -30.98 11.89
C LEU A 808 17.79 -30.53 13.31
N LEU A 809 17.54 -31.37 14.32
CA LEU A 809 17.88 -31.05 15.71
C LEU A 809 19.40 -30.98 15.93
N ILE A 810 20.17 -31.87 15.29
CA ILE A 810 21.63 -31.82 15.29
C ILE A 810 22.11 -30.52 14.63
N ASP A 811 21.58 -30.17 13.45
CA ASP A 811 21.92 -28.93 12.73
C ASP A 811 21.61 -27.67 13.59
N ILE A 812 20.52 -27.69 14.37
CA ILE A 812 20.17 -26.63 15.32
C ILE A 812 21.17 -26.57 16.49
N ALA A 813 21.64 -27.71 16.98
CA ALA A 813 22.59 -27.77 18.08
C ALA A 813 24.00 -27.30 17.68
N GLU A 814 24.44 -27.67 16.47
CA GLU A 814 25.77 -27.37 15.90
C GLU A 814 25.90 -25.92 15.38
N ARG A 815 24.83 -25.11 15.47
CA ARG A 815 24.87 -23.70 15.09
C ARG A 815 26.06 -22.97 15.76
N PRO A 816 26.79 -22.10 15.04
CA PRO A 816 27.97 -21.43 15.60
C PRO A 816 27.62 -20.69 16.90
N SER A 817 28.51 -20.76 17.90
CA SER A 817 28.37 -20.10 19.20
C SER A 817 28.73 -18.62 19.08
N THR A 818 27.85 -17.81 18.49
CA THR A 818 28.24 -16.44 18.14
C THR A 818 28.00 -15.40 19.22
N ASN A 819 27.16 -15.64 20.23
CA ASN A 819 26.71 -14.55 21.10
C ASN A 819 27.04 -14.83 22.57
N ASN A 820 28.05 -14.15 23.10
CA ASN A 820 28.12 -13.90 24.53
C ASN A 820 27.13 -12.77 24.85
N PHE A 821 25.88 -13.14 25.13
CA PHE A 821 24.77 -12.20 25.36
C PHE A 821 25.03 -11.25 26.53
N ILE A 822 25.97 -11.58 27.43
CA ILE A 822 26.36 -10.75 28.57
C ILE A 822 27.41 -9.72 28.17
N SER A 823 28.39 -10.09 27.34
CA SER A 823 29.49 -9.18 26.94
C SER A 823 29.02 -7.93 26.19
N GLU A 824 27.86 -7.99 25.55
CA GLU A 824 27.26 -6.89 24.81
C GLU A 824 26.26 -6.08 25.65
N PHE A 825 26.18 -6.31 26.97
CA PHE A 825 25.36 -5.49 27.86
C PHE A 825 26.06 -4.16 28.14
N THR A 826 25.39 -3.07 27.76
CA THR A 826 25.80 -1.71 28.10
C THR A 826 24.64 -1.03 28.79
N LEU A 827 24.91 -0.28 29.86
CA LEU A 827 23.92 0.60 30.47
C LEU A 827 23.40 1.60 29.41
N SER A 828 22.14 1.99 29.52
CA SER A 828 21.53 2.91 28.56
C SER A 828 22.30 4.24 28.50
N PRO A 829 22.74 4.74 27.33
CA PRO A 829 23.40 6.04 27.20
C PRO A 829 22.45 7.22 27.49
N LEU A 830 21.17 6.96 27.80
CA LEU A 830 20.18 7.95 28.23
C LEU A 830 20.28 8.32 29.72
N TYR A 831 21.14 7.64 30.49
CA TYR A 831 21.42 8.03 31.87
C TYR A 831 21.98 9.44 31.95
N GLY A 832 21.55 10.17 32.97
CA GLY A 832 22.01 11.53 33.24
C GLY A 832 20.88 12.56 33.20
N PHE A 833 21.23 13.77 33.61
CA PHE A 833 20.33 14.91 33.68
C PHE A 833 20.60 15.87 32.52
N THR A 834 19.53 16.40 31.94
CA THR A 834 19.63 17.45 30.91
C THR A 834 19.15 18.77 31.52
N SER A 835 19.84 19.86 31.18
CA SER A 835 19.49 21.19 31.68
C SER A 835 18.02 21.52 31.34
N PRO A 836 17.22 22.02 32.31
CA PRO A 836 15.86 22.46 32.04
C PRO A 836 15.81 23.78 31.27
N PHE A 837 16.93 24.51 31.23
CA PHE A 837 17.03 25.82 30.61
C PHE A 837 17.40 25.71 29.13
N GLY A 838 16.67 26.44 28.30
CA GLY A 838 16.99 26.63 26.88
C GLY A 838 16.23 27.80 26.27
N HIS A 839 16.53 28.09 25.01
CA HIS A 839 15.83 29.11 24.24
C HIS A 839 14.75 28.46 23.39
N PHE A 840 13.47 28.73 23.69
CA PHE A 840 12.32 28.07 23.05
C PHE A 840 11.38 29.02 22.31
N SER A 841 11.45 30.33 22.59
CA SER A 841 10.63 31.35 21.96
C SER A 841 11.40 32.67 21.96
N ASP A 842 11.26 33.44 20.87
CA ASP A 842 11.82 34.79 20.77
C ASP A 842 11.04 35.80 21.65
N ASN A 843 9.81 35.44 22.04
CA ASN A 843 9.04 36.23 23.00
C ASN A 843 9.48 35.88 24.44
N PRO A 844 9.96 36.87 25.23
CA PRO A 844 10.57 36.62 26.53
C PRO A 844 9.59 36.02 27.55
N VAL A 845 8.32 36.42 27.53
CA VAL A 845 7.30 35.92 28.47
C VAL A 845 6.98 34.45 28.21
N THR A 846 6.85 34.07 26.94
CA THR A 846 6.62 32.66 26.57
C THR A 846 7.87 31.81 26.81
N ASN A 847 9.07 32.36 26.57
CA ASN A 847 10.31 31.65 26.86
C ASN A 847 10.49 31.41 28.37
N ILE A 848 10.19 32.40 29.21
CA ILE A 848 10.19 32.28 30.67
C ILE A 848 9.11 31.27 31.12
N GLY A 849 7.90 31.35 30.58
CA GLY A 849 6.82 30.40 30.89
C GLY A 849 7.17 28.96 30.55
N ILE A 850 7.74 28.71 29.37
CA ILE A 850 8.21 27.37 28.96
C ILE A 850 9.35 26.89 29.86
N ASN A 851 10.34 27.74 30.13
CA ASN A 851 11.44 27.39 31.04
C ASN A 851 10.92 27.12 32.47
N GLY A 852 9.92 27.86 32.95
CA GLY A 852 9.28 27.65 34.25
C GLY A 852 8.53 26.31 34.35
N ILE A 853 7.73 25.96 33.33
CA ILE A 853 7.08 24.65 33.22
C ILE A 853 8.13 23.55 33.20
N ARG A 854 9.20 23.69 32.40
CA ARG A 854 10.28 22.69 32.35
C ARG A 854 11.03 22.60 33.68
N LEU A 855 11.27 23.69 34.38
CA LEU A 855 11.89 23.66 35.71
C LEU A 855 11.04 22.87 36.71
N LEU A 856 9.71 22.99 36.64
CA LEU A 856 8.79 22.35 37.59
C LEU A 856 8.56 20.86 37.27
N PHE A 857 8.46 20.49 35.99
CA PHE A 857 8.10 19.13 35.56
C PHE A 857 9.26 18.28 35.06
N LEU A 858 10.33 18.86 34.52
CA LEU A 858 11.44 18.10 33.92
C LEU A 858 12.32 17.40 34.96
N PRO A 859 12.73 18.04 36.09
CA PRO A 859 13.53 17.37 37.12
C PRO A 859 12.85 16.13 37.73
N PRO A 860 11.58 16.17 38.20
CA PRO A 860 10.93 14.98 38.75
C PRO A 860 10.75 13.89 37.68
N LEU A 861 10.49 14.25 36.43
CA LEU A 861 10.38 13.29 35.33
C LEU A 861 11.73 12.66 34.97
N GLN A 862 12.83 13.43 34.99
CA GLN A 862 14.19 12.90 34.81
C GLN A 862 14.61 12.01 35.99
N LEU A 863 14.15 12.31 37.21
CA LEU A 863 14.40 11.52 38.40
C LEU A 863 13.68 10.17 38.32
N ILE A 864 12.39 10.17 37.93
CA ILE A 864 11.64 8.94 37.62
C ILE A 864 12.31 8.16 36.48
N LYS A 865 12.75 8.84 35.42
CA LYS A 865 13.48 8.24 34.29
C LYS A 865 14.75 7.52 34.77
N ASN A 866 15.62 8.22 35.51
CA ASN A 866 16.95 7.73 35.90
C ASN A 866 16.90 6.70 37.04
N ILE A 867 15.93 6.79 37.97
CA ILE A 867 15.85 5.90 39.14
C ILE A 867 14.92 4.70 38.93
N LEU A 868 13.83 4.88 38.17
CA LEU A 868 12.77 3.87 38.07
C LEU A 868 12.71 3.25 36.68
N ILE A 869 12.57 4.07 35.63
CA ILE A 869 12.33 3.56 34.27
C ILE A 869 13.58 2.90 33.69
N LEU A 870 14.71 3.62 33.61
CA LEU A 870 15.94 3.10 32.99
C LEU A 870 16.51 1.89 33.76
N PRO A 871 16.61 1.89 35.10
CA PRO A 871 17.07 0.72 35.84
C PRO A 871 16.16 -0.51 35.65
N LEU A 872 14.84 -0.32 35.56
CA LEU A 872 13.92 -1.43 35.33
C LEU A 872 14.08 -2.02 33.92
N ILE A 873 14.29 -1.18 32.90
CA ILE A 873 14.60 -1.63 31.54
C ILE A 873 15.94 -2.36 31.49
N ASP A 874 16.97 -1.83 32.15
CA ASP A 874 18.31 -2.41 32.15
C ASP A 874 18.37 -3.72 32.94
N ILE A 875 17.67 -3.81 34.08
CA ILE A 875 17.48 -5.07 34.82
C ILE A 875 16.75 -6.08 33.96
N LEU A 876 15.63 -5.71 33.31
CA LEU A 876 14.89 -6.62 32.45
C LEU A 876 15.77 -7.13 31.29
N SER A 877 16.52 -6.23 30.64
CA SER A 877 17.48 -6.55 29.58
C SER A 877 18.56 -7.53 30.07
N LEU A 878 19.15 -7.25 31.23
CA LEU A 878 20.13 -8.11 31.87
C LEU A 878 19.53 -9.48 32.21
N THR A 879 18.35 -9.54 32.82
CA THR A 879 17.64 -10.77 33.15
C THR A 879 17.37 -11.62 31.90
N VAL A 880 16.90 -11.01 30.81
CA VAL A 880 16.69 -11.70 29.53
C VAL A 880 18.00 -12.25 28.98
N ARG A 881 19.08 -11.46 28.97
CA ARG A 881 20.40 -11.89 28.48
C ARG A 881 21.01 -13.02 29.32
N VAL A 882 20.89 -12.95 30.65
CA VAL A 882 21.32 -14.02 31.57
C VAL A 882 20.52 -15.29 31.30
N ASN A 883 19.19 -15.19 31.20
CA ASN A 883 18.33 -16.33 30.87
C ASN A 883 18.70 -16.94 29.52
N LEU A 884 18.92 -16.14 28.47
CA LEU A 884 19.36 -16.64 27.16
C LEU A 884 20.73 -17.31 27.22
N SER A 885 21.66 -16.79 28.04
CA SER A 885 22.99 -17.37 28.24
C SER A 885 22.94 -18.73 28.93
N ILE A 886 21.96 -18.96 29.81
CA ILE A 886 21.71 -20.25 30.48
C ILE A 886 20.92 -21.21 29.57
N ILE A 887 19.86 -20.73 28.91
CA ILE A 887 18.97 -21.54 28.07
C ILE A 887 19.69 -22.03 26.82
N ASN A 888 20.57 -21.22 26.21
CA ASN A 888 21.25 -21.59 24.97
C ASN A 888 22.07 -22.90 25.08
N PRO A 889 23.01 -23.08 26.02
CA PRO A 889 23.75 -24.34 26.15
C PRO A 889 22.84 -25.52 26.51
N ILE A 890 21.84 -25.32 27.39
CA ILE A 890 20.88 -26.37 27.76
C ILE A 890 20.07 -26.83 26.52
N SER A 891 19.55 -25.87 25.76
CA SER A 891 18.78 -26.15 24.54
C SER A 891 19.61 -26.85 23.47
N ARG A 892 20.90 -26.50 23.32
CA ARG A 892 21.82 -27.17 22.39
C ARG A 892 22.08 -28.61 22.83
N LEU A 893 22.35 -28.83 24.11
CA LEU A 893 22.58 -30.17 24.65
C LEU A 893 21.35 -31.06 24.43
N LEU A 894 20.15 -30.56 24.76
CA LEU A 894 18.88 -31.26 24.56
C LEU A 894 18.60 -31.54 23.08
N ALA A 895 18.84 -30.56 22.20
CA ALA A 895 18.66 -30.74 20.76
C ALA A 895 19.66 -31.75 20.19
N TYR A 896 20.93 -31.72 20.61
CA TYR A 896 21.95 -32.66 20.15
C TYR A 896 21.68 -34.09 20.63
N SER A 897 21.36 -34.28 21.91
CA SER A 897 21.07 -35.60 22.47
C SER A 897 19.80 -36.19 21.85
N THR A 898 18.72 -35.41 21.79
CA THR A 898 17.47 -35.86 21.16
C THR A 898 17.66 -36.11 19.67
N GLY A 899 18.40 -35.24 18.99
CA GLY A 899 18.69 -35.33 17.56
C GLY A 899 19.51 -36.57 17.20
N THR A 900 20.57 -36.88 17.94
CA THR A 900 21.39 -38.08 17.73
C THR A 900 20.60 -39.37 17.97
N ILE A 901 19.79 -39.42 19.04
CA ILE A 901 18.90 -40.56 19.32
C ILE A 901 17.91 -40.76 18.15
N LEU A 902 17.21 -39.70 17.73
CA LEU A 902 16.25 -39.77 16.63
C LEU A 902 16.90 -40.10 15.30
N TYR A 903 18.13 -39.63 15.05
CA TYR A 903 18.85 -39.89 13.82
C TYR A 903 19.21 -41.38 13.71
N HIS A 904 19.78 -41.97 14.77
CA HIS A 904 20.11 -43.40 14.78
C HIS A 904 18.87 -44.29 14.77
N PHE A 905 17.85 -43.95 15.56
CA PHE A 905 16.57 -44.67 15.54
C PHE A 905 15.91 -44.60 14.16
N GLY A 906 15.91 -43.42 13.55
CA GLY A 906 15.35 -43.17 12.21
C GLY A 906 16.05 -43.95 11.10
N GLN A 907 17.35 -44.29 11.23
CA GLN A 907 18.03 -45.14 10.24
C GLN A 907 17.34 -46.51 10.08
N ILE A 908 16.81 -47.07 11.17
CA ILE A 908 16.13 -48.37 11.18
C ILE A 908 14.63 -48.20 10.93
N TRP A 909 14.02 -47.23 11.61
CA TRP A 909 12.57 -47.01 11.56
C TRP A 909 12.10 -46.52 10.18
N ASP A 910 12.78 -45.52 9.60
CA ASP A 910 12.35 -44.89 8.35
C ASP A 910 12.34 -45.87 7.16
N HIS A 911 13.24 -46.87 7.18
CA HIS A 911 13.32 -47.93 6.15
C HIS A 911 12.41 -49.15 6.42
N SER A 912 11.71 -49.18 7.56
CA SER A 912 10.80 -50.27 7.94
C SER A 912 9.36 -49.76 8.08
N ALA A 913 8.89 -49.56 9.31
CA ALA A 913 7.55 -49.05 9.59
C ALA A 913 7.34 -47.62 9.05
N GLY A 914 8.40 -46.82 8.98
CA GLY A 914 8.35 -45.45 8.46
C GLY A 914 7.94 -45.37 6.97
N VAL A 915 8.21 -46.41 6.16
CA VAL A 915 7.73 -46.49 4.77
C VAL A 915 6.21 -46.56 4.73
N LEU A 916 5.58 -47.34 5.61
CA LEU A 916 4.12 -47.43 5.70
C LEU A 916 3.51 -46.09 6.10
N PHE A 917 4.09 -45.40 7.09
CA PHE A 917 3.60 -44.09 7.53
C PHE A 917 3.77 -43.00 6.46
N SER A 918 4.93 -42.95 5.79
CA SER A 918 5.19 -41.98 4.72
C SER A 918 4.28 -42.24 3.51
N THR A 919 4.17 -43.47 3.02
CA THR A 919 3.25 -43.82 1.91
C THR A 919 1.79 -43.57 2.27
N SER A 920 1.38 -43.84 3.52
CA SER A 920 0.04 -43.50 4.01
C SER A 920 -0.20 -41.99 4.03
N ALA A 921 0.79 -41.18 4.40
CA ALA A 921 0.68 -39.71 4.33
C ALA A 921 0.44 -39.24 2.88
N TYR A 922 1.17 -39.80 1.91
CA TYR A 922 0.94 -39.54 0.48
C TYR A 922 -0.46 -39.96 0.04
N GLY A 923 -0.89 -41.19 0.38
CA GLY A 923 -2.21 -41.71 0.04
C GLY A 923 -3.36 -40.88 0.61
N VAL A 924 -3.29 -40.51 1.90
CA VAL A 924 -4.26 -39.62 2.55
C VAL A 924 -4.31 -38.27 1.84
N THR A 925 -3.15 -37.70 1.48
CA THR A 925 -3.11 -36.40 0.80
C THR A 925 -3.78 -36.47 -0.58
N ILE A 926 -3.49 -37.49 -1.38
CA ILE A 926 -4.09 -37.68 -2.71
C ILE A 926 -5.61 -37.85 -2.60
N LEU A 927 -6.07 -38.74 -1.71
CA LEU A 927 -7.49 -39.00 -1.54
C LEU A 927 -8.24 -37.74 -1.07
N CYS A 928 -7.70 -37.06 -0.05
CA CYS A 928 -8.33 -35.85 0.47
C CYS A 928 -8.30 -34.70 -0.53
N ASN A 929 -7.22 -34.54 -1.32
CA ASN A 929 -7.17 -33.56 -2.40
C ASN A 929 -8.22 -33.86 -3.48
N HIS A 930 -8.44 -35.13 -3.81
CA HIS A 930 -9.46 -35.53 -4.76
C HIS A 930 -10.87 -35.20 -4.27
N ILE A 931 -11.18 -35.53 -3.01
CA ILE A 931 -12.47 -35.20 -2.37
C ILE A 931 -12.70 -33.69 -2.34
N ASP A 932 -11.69 -32.93 -1.90
CA ASP A 932 -11.77 -31.47 -1.80
C ASP A 932 -11.94 -30.82 -3.18
N SER A 933 -11.21 -31.29 -4.19
CA SER A 933 -11.34 -30.81 -5.57
C SER A 933 -12.73 -31.09 -6.15
N LYS A 934 -13.31 -32.28 -5.91
CA LYS A 934 -14.67 -32.60 -6.36
C LYS A 934 -15.74 -31.77 -5.65
N ALA A 935 -15.59 -31.57 -4.34
CA ALA A 935 -16.47 -30.68 -3.58
C ALA A 935 -16.34 -29.22 -4.06
N GLY A 936 -15.11 -28.78 -4.34
CA GLY A 936 -14.79 -27.47 -4.93
C GLY A 936 -15.46 -27.27 -6.29
N GLU A 937 -15.30 -28.23 -7.22
CA GLU A 937 -15.95 -28.20 -8.54
C GLU A 937 -17.48 -28.05 -8.43
N LEU A 938 -18.12 -28.82 -7.56
CA LEU A 938 -19.56 -28.73 -7.32
C LEU A 938 -19.95 -27.35 -6.74
N LYS A 939 -19.20 -26.87 -5.74
CA LYS A 939 -19.40 -25.54 -5.14
C LYS A 939 -19.30 -24.45 -6.20
N GLN A 940 -18.25 -24.47 -7.03
CA GLN A 940 -18.07 -23.48 -8.10
C GLN A 940 -19.13 -23.59 -9.19
N TYR A 941 -19.60 -24.79 -9.51
CA TYR A 941 -20.71 -24.98 -10.43
C TYR A 941 -21.99 -24.31 -9.91
N LEU A 942 -22.37 -24.58 -8.66
CA LEU A 942 -23.54 -23.95 -8.04
C LEU A 942 -23.42 -22.43 -7.95
N LEU A 943 -22.24 -21.93 -7.55
CA LEU A 943 -21.97 -20.48 -7.51
C LEU A 943 -22.06 -19.85 -8.89
N SER A 944 -21.53 -20.51 -9.94
CA SER A 944 -21.63 -19.99 -11.30
C SER A 944 -23.08 -19.85 -11.77
N LEU A 945 -23.96 -20.78 -11.41
CA LEU A 945 -25.39 -20.68 -11.75
C LEU A 945 -26.04 -19.47 -11.07
N ILE A 946 -25.71 -19.23 -9.79
CA ILE A 946 -26.21 -18.08 -9.05
C ILE A 946 -25.70 -16.78 -9.69
N GLU A 947 -24.39 -16.66 -9.90
CA GLU A 947 -23.78 -15.43 -10.45
C GLU A 947 -24.23 -15.13 -11.90
N ILE A 948 -24.44 -16.15 -12.74
CA ILE A 948 -25.03 -15.96 -14.09
C ILE A 948 -26.43 -15.35 -13.98
N ASN A 949 -27.26 -15.84 -13.06
CA ASN A 949 -28.61 -15.33 -12.88
C ASN A 949 -28.59 -13.90 -12.32
N ARG A 950 -27.71 -13.61 -11.36
CA ARG A 950 -27.50 -12.26 -10.83
C ARG A 950 -27.07 -11.28 -11.93
N GLY A 951 -26.11 -11.66 -12.78
CA GLY A 951 -25.67 -10.88 -13.93
C GLY A 951 -26.79 -10.59 -14.93
N LYS A 952 -27.61 -11.60 -15.26
CA LYS A 952 -28.77 -11.44 -16.15
C LYS A 952 -29.86 -10.54 -15.56
N ILE A 953 -30.17 -10.67 -14.27
CA ILE A 953 -31.16 -9.83 -13.58
C ILE A 953 -30.69 -8.37 -13.53
N TYR A 954 -29.41 -8.16 -13.21
CA TYR A 954 -28.84 -6.83 -13.19
C TYR A 954 -28.86 -6.17 -14.57
N GLN A 955 -28.40 -6.89 -15.59
CA GLN A 955 -28.44 -6.41 -16.98
C GLN A 955 -29.88 -6.10 -17.41
N TRP A 956 -30.84 -6.94 -17.07
CA TRP A 956 -32.24 -6.68 -17.40
C TRP A 956 -32.71 -5.34 -16.81
N ALA A 957 -32.37 -5.01 -15.56
CA ALA A 957 -32.93 -3.84 -14.88
C ALA A 957 -32.11 -2.55 -14.96
N PHE A 958 -30.78 -2.63 -15.05
CA PHE A 958 -29.88 -1.48 -14.85
C PHE A 958 -28.95 -1.18 -16.03
N HIS A 959 -28.98 -1.96 -17.12
CA HIS A 959 -28.01 -1.83 -18.22
C HIS A 959 -27.91 -0.41 -18.80
N ASP A 960 -29.05 0.24 -19.05
CA ASP A 960 -29.08 1.57 -19.67
C ASP A 960 -28.47 2.65 -18.75
N GLU A 961 -28.67 2.54 -17.43
CA GLU A 961 -28.08 3.43 -16.43
C GLU A 961 -26.59 3.11 -16.21
N ASP A 962 -26.22 1.83 -16.26
CA ASP A 962 -24.85 1.35 -16.07
C ASP A 962 -23.92 1.83 -17.20
N ILE A 963 -24.41 1.88 -18.45
CA ILE A 963 -23.65 2.43 -19.59
C ILE A 963 -23.33 3.91 -19.39
N LEU A 964 -24.27 4.71 -18.88
CA LEU A 964 -24.10 6.15 -18.70
C LEU A 964 -23.10 6.52 -17.60
N THR A 965 -22.90 5.62 -16.63
CA THR A 965 -21.99 5.83 -15.49
C THR A 965 -20.57 5.36 -15.77
N HIS A 966 -20.39 4.36 -16.63
CA HIS A 966 -19.08 3.82 -16.98
C HIS A 966 -18.33 4.74 -17.95
N LYS A 967 -17.12 5.14 -17.56
CA LYS A 967 -16.22 5.97 -18.40
C LYS A 967 -14.90 5.24 -18.63
N ILE A 968 -14.39 5.38 -19.85
CA ILE A 968 -13.03 4.95 -20.20
C ILE A 968 -12.06 5.97 -19.61
N VAL A 969 -11.08 5.51 -18.85
CA VAL A 969 -10.10 6.37 -18.22
C VAL A 969 -9.09 6.82 -19.28
N GLN A 970 -9.08 8.11 -19.61
CA GLN A 970 -8.09 8.70 -20.53
C GLN A 970 -6.87 9.21 -19.77
N ASP A 971 -5.68 9.19 -20.39
CA ASP A 971 -4.43 9.58 -19.71
C ASP A 971 -4.50 10.97 -19.08
N ASN A 972 -5.29 11.85 -19.67
CA ASN A 972 -5.59 13.17 -19.12
C ASN A 972 -6.16 13.11 -17.69
N GLN A 973 -6.97 12.10 -17.37
CA GLN A 973 -7.54 11.90 -16.04
C GLN A 973 -6.47 11.65 -14.97
N TYR A 974 -5.36 10.97 -15.31
CA TYR A 974 -4.24 10.78 -14.37
C TYR A 974 -3.69 12.11 -13.84
N TYR A 975 -3.61 13.11 -14.72
CA TYR A 975 -3.12 14.45 -14.38
C TYR A 975 -4.20 15.34 -13.79
N PHE A 976 -5.47 15.17 -14.16
CA PHE A 976 -6.57 15.93 -13.56
C PHE A 976 -6.87 15.52 -12.12
N ASP A 977 -6.75 14.23 -11.80
CA ASP A 977 -6.98 13.72 -10.45
C ASP A 977 -5.97 14.31 -9.45
N ASP A 978 -4.71 14.47 -9.88
CA ASP A 978 -3.67 15.17 -9.12
C ASP A 978 -2.75 15.99 -10.05
N PRO A 979 -2.99 17.30 -10.18
CA PRO A 979 -2.22 18.18 -11.06
C PRO A 979 -0.70 18.17 -10.83
N ARG A 980 -0.26 17.78 -9.62
CA ARG A 980 1.17 17.66 -9.26
C ARG A 980 1.91 16.63 -10.09
N ARG A 981 1.19 15.62 -10.61
CA ARG A 981 1.75 14.57 -11.46
C ARG A 981 2.35 15.10 -12.76
N CYS A 982 1.87 16.25 -13.25
CA CYS A 982 2.47 16.92 -14.41
C CYS A 982 3.94 17.28 -14.14
N GLU A 983 4.27 17.66 -12.91
CA GLU A 983 5.64 18.06 -12.54
C GLU A 983 6.58 16.88 -12.32
N LEU A 984 6.00 15.69 -12.10
CA LEU A 984 6.76 14.45 -11.94
C LEU A 984 7.22 13.86 -13.27
N ILE A 985 6.73 14.38 -14.39
CA ILE A 985 7.19 14.00 -15.74
C ILE A 985 8.21 15.02 -16.23
N PRO A 986 9.26 14.61 -16.97
CA PRO A 986 10.18 15.55 -17.58
C PRO A 986 9.45 16.57 -18.46
N HIS A 987 9.56 17.85 -18.12
CA HIS A 987 8.98 18.99 -18.84
C HIS A 987 10.03 20.10 -18.95
N SER A 988 9.86 21.04 -19.89
CA SER A 988 10.79 22.18 -20.03
C SER A 988 10.64 23.17 -18.88
N ASP A 989 11.73 23.87 -18.55
CA ASP A 989 11.78 24.85 -17.46
C ASP A 989 10.72 25.96 -17.57
N SER A 990 10.34 26.34 -18.80
CA SER A 990 9.26 27.30 -19.09
C SER A 990 7.86 26.82 -18.67
N HIS A 991 7.67 25.51 -18.59
CA HIS A 991 6.39 24.85 -18.33
C HIS A 991 6.30 24.28 -16.90
N CYS A 992 7.23 24.64 -16.02
CA CYS A 992 7.24 24.21 -14.62
C CYS A 992 6.27 25.06 -13.77
N LEU A 993 5.08 24.51 -13.51
CA LEU A 993 3.97 25.17 -12.80
C LEU A 993 4.38 25.65 -11.39
N LEU A 994 5.05 24.83 -10.59
CA LEU A 994 5.61 25.19 -9.29
C LEU A 994 6.70 26.28 -9.35
N ARG A 995 7.67 26.15 -10.27
CA ARG A 995 8.74 27.15 -10.39
C ARG A 995 8.15 28.52 -10.69
N ASN A 996 7.11 28.58 -11.51
CA ASN A 996 6.44 29.82 -11.87
C ASN A 996 5.58 30.39 -10.72
N LEU A 997 4.86 29.53 -9.97
CA LEU A 997 4.16 29.93 -8.74
C LEU A 997 5.10 30.50 -7.67
N LEU A 998 6.33 29.97 -7.58
CA LEU A 998 7.36 30.40 -6.62
C LEU A 998 8.13 31.67 -7.05
N LEU A 999 8.21 31.97 -8.35
CA LEU A 999 8.96 33.12 -8.89
C LEU A 999 8.16 34.44 -8.95
N GLY A 1000 6.87 34.38 -8.62
CA GLY A 1000 5.88 35.47 -8.82
C GLY A 1000 6.07 36.78 -8.04
N GLU A 1001 7.07 36.89 -7.16
CA GLU A 1001 7.38 38.17 -6.46
C GLU A 1001 8.70 38.82 -6.88
N ARG A 1002 9.63 38.07 -7.52
CA ARG A 1002 10.93 38.64 -7.92
C ARG A 1002 10.94 39.25 -9.33
N SER A 1003 9.91 38.97 -10.13
CA SER A 1003 9.86 39.37 -11.53
C SER A 1003 9.02 40.62 -11.82
N SER A 1004 8.23 41.10 -10.85
CA SER A 1004 7.53 42.38 -10.94
C SER A 1004 8.41 43.58 -10.55
N THR A 1005 9.56 43.36 -9.89
CA THR A 1005 10.46 44.44 -9.45
C THR A 1005 11.80 44.51 -10.21
N ASN A 1006 12.21 43.48 -10.95
CA ASN A 1006 13.54 43.45 -11.61
C ASN A 1006 13.53 43.29 -13.14
N LYS A 1007 12.43 43.61 -13.84
CA LYS A 1007 12.38 43.68 -15.31
C LYS A 1007 12.46 45.10 -15.88
N ILE A 1008 13.20 45.99 -15.22
CA ILE A 1008 13.68 47.26 -15.79
C ILE A 1008 15.18 47.34 -15.52
N LYS A 1009 15.95 46.62 -16.33
CA LYS A 1009 17.40 46.76 -16.63
C LYS A 1009 17.88 45.38 -17.04
N ASP A 1010 17.63 45.05 -18.29
CA ASP A 1010 18.59 44.43 -19.20
C ASP A 1010 17.87 44.21 -20.51
N ASN A 1011 18.17 45.10 -21.46
CA ASN A 1011 17.56 45.09 -22.77
C ASN A 1011 18.04 43.84 -23.54
N PRO A 1012 17.16 43.19 -24.32
CA PRO A 1012 17.43 41.98 -25.06
C PRO A 1012 18.08 42.32 -26.41
N LYS A 1013 19.01 41.48 -26.89
CA LYS A 1013 19.20 41.35 -28.33
C LYS A 1013 18.45 40.11 -28.82
N SER A 1014 17.67 40.36 -29.87
CA SER A 1014 16.88 39.46 -30.71
C SER A 1014 15.65 38.77 -30.09
N GLN A 1015 14.54 39.50 -30.05
CA GLN A 1015 13.25 38.94 -30.49
C GLN A 1015 12.71 39.82 -31.62
N GLN A 1016 12.53 39.21 -32.79
CA GLN A 1016 11.78 39.80 -33.90
C GLN A 1016 10.34 40.03 -33.44
N LEU A 1017 9.94 41.29 -33.39
CA LEU A 1017 8.56 41.73 -33.21
C LEU A 1017 7.76 41.33 -34.46
N HIS A 1018 6.87 40.35 -34.31
CA HIS A 1018 5.73 40.24 -35.19
C HIS A 1018 4.73 41.32 -34.79
N PHE A 1019 4.45 42.22 -35.75
CA PHE A 1019 3.40 43.24 -35.88
C PHE A 1019 3.90 44.71 -35.94
N PRO A 1020 3.43 45.50 -36.92
CA PRO A 1020 3.87 46.87 -37.15
C PRO A 1020 3.16 47.86 -36.21
N SER A 1021 3.91 48.89 -35.81
CA SER A 1021 3.46 50.01 -34.98
C SER A 1021 2.48 50.91 -35.72
N LEU A 1022 1.34 51.21 -35.07
CA LEU A 1022 0.24 51.97 -35.67
C LEU A 1022 0.41 53.50 -35.68
N PHE A 1023 1.54 54.07 -35.23
CA PHE A 1023 1.76 55.52 -35.33
C PHE A 1023 3.25 55.87 -35.52
N HIS A 1024 3.53 56.73 -36.50
CA HIS A 1024 4.86 57.24 -36.88
C HIS A 1024 4.95 58.77 -36.67
N GLY A 1025 6.15 59.24 -36.31
CA GLY A 1025 6.59 60.65 -36.36
C GLY A 1025 6.69 61.28 -34.98
N THR A 1026 7.77 61.96 -34.56
CA THR A 1026 8.90 62.54 -35.31
C THR A 1026 10.07 62.84 -34.35
N THR A 1027 11.27 62.79 -34.92
CA THR A 1027 12.61 63.07 -34.38
C THR A 1027 12.83 64.46 -33.80
N GLN A 1028 13.68 64.58 -32.76
CA GLN A 1028 14.86 65.47 -32.74
C GLN A 1028 15.81 65.19 -31.56
N THR A 1029 17.06 65.62 -31.79
CA THR A 1029 18.39 65.27 -31.24
C THR A 1029 18.77 65.98 -29.91
N PRO A 1030 19.96 65.69 -29.32
CA PRO A 1030 20.23 65.61 -27.87
C PRO A 1030 20.84 66.90 -27.29
N ASP A 1031 21.00 66.95 -25.95
CA ASP A 1031 22.27 67.35 -25.33
C ASP A 1031 22.30 67.23 -23.78
N THR A 1032 23.51 66.90 -23.29
CA THR A 1032 24.12 67.21 -21.98
C THR A 1032 23.64 66.55 -20.67
N MET A 1033 24.56 65.77 -20.08
CA MET A 1033 24.80 65.62 -18.61
C MET A 1033 25.12 67.00 -17.97
N PRO A 1034 25.04 67.24 -16.63
CA PRO A 1034 25.53 66.33 -15.58
C PRO A 1034 24.90 66.40 -14.16
N GLN A 1035 25.43 65.51 -13.30
CA GLN A 1035 25.79 65.71 -11.88
C GLN A 1035 24.74 65.73 -10.74
N GLU A 1036 25.03 64.83 -9.79
CA GLU A 1036 25.21 65.04 -8.34
C GLU A 1036 24.07 64.87 -7.31
N HIS A 1037 24.54 64.35 -6.17
CA HIS A 1037 24.00 64.24 -4.81
C HIS A 1037 22.99 63.11 -4.52
N THR A 1038 23.39 62.04 -3.81
CA THR A 1038 23.58 61.90 -2.34
C THR A 1038 22.41 62.43 -1.51
N LEU A 1039 21.66 61.53 -0.86
CA LEU A 1039 21.59 61.38 0.61
C LEU A 1039 20.39 60.50 1.02
N THR A 1040 20.70 59.48 1.83
CA THR A 1040 20.01 59.02 3.04
C THR A 1040 18.52 59.34 3.21
N ILE A 1041 17.69 58.33 3.50
CA ILE A 1041 17.60 57.59 4.78
C ILE A 1041 17.37 56.11 4.48
#